data_AF-A0A151JYI1-F1
#
_entry.id   AF-A0A151JYI1-F1
#
_cell.length_a   1.000
_cell.length_b   1.000
_cell.length_c   1.000
_cell.angle_alpha   90.00
_cell.angle_beta   90.00
_cell.angle_gamma   90.00
#
_symmetry.space_group_name_H-M   'P 1'
#
loop_
_entity.id
_entity.type
_entity.pdbx_description
1 polymer ?
#
loop_
_entity_poly.entity_id
_entity_poly.type
_entity_poly.pdbx_seq_one_letter_code
_entity_poly.pdbx_strand_id
1 'polypeptide(L)'
;KFELDSCHSIVQMEIINKYGYNDETHKVTTNDGYILELHRITGRTNFNNSQVQKSVAFVMHGLLCSSMCWLLSGPEKSIAFLLADEGYDVWLGNARGNLYSNNHTSDKIEPKTYWNFSWHEIGVYDLPAMINYIVKTTGRYFWNLIGLHKFNPNDDFIKAIQQLVCAEKAFTQPICSNFMFLVCGFNVEQFDTALLPIILAQFPDSVSTKQIIHYGQLINSVTIMPLPILLLSILASARATSYFSMDQLPNVLPIDKIPAIKEFNDPQFLATVHADASLTAVKTYFIEQLDLVKKYGYNGEVHEVITSDGYILKLHRITGRTNFNNSQVQKPVAFVMHGLLCSSACFIISGPEKGLAFVLADAGYDVWLGNARGNVYSRKHKLPAIRKELYWDFSWHEIGVYDLPAMIDYIVKTTGREKMFYLGHSQGTTAFFVMSTELPEYQHKIQAMFALAPVAYCSRLRNPIFQFLARFSNSLDGLLKLIGIYEFAPTDEMIKQFQKMVCAEDAITQPLCANLLFLIAGFDKDQLNTTLLPLIIEHVPAGAATKQIMHYLQLIKSGSIIISGKFRQYDYSLITNLIKYGTFRPPKYDLGKIKVPVSLHYSTNDWLAHVDDVDQLEKELGNPLGKFLVPYKKFNHLDFMWAKDVKELLYNKILNLMTRF
;
A
#
# COMPACT_ATOMS: atom_id res chain seq x y z
N LYS A 1 -0.20 29.18 25.91
CA LYS A 1 -1.26 28.41 26.61
C LYS A 1 -2.60 29.04 26.23
N PHE A 2 -3.38 28.38 25.37
CA PHE A 2 -4.76 28.79 25.05
C PHE A 2 -5.68 28.14 26.10
N GLU A 3 -6.49 28.93 26.81
CA GLU A 3 -7.68 28.42 27.49
C GLU A 3 -8.79 28.39 26.45
N LEU A 4 -9.22 27.18 26.08
CA LEU A 4 -10.21 26.93 25.04
C LEU A 4 -11.53 26.50 25.70
N ASP A 5 -12.36 27.48 26.00
CA ASP A 5 -13.79 27.25 26.23
C ASP A 5 -14.53 27.43 24.89
N SER A 6 -15.07 26.31 24.37
CA SER A 6 -15.94 26.19 23.18
C SER A 6 -15.30 26.38 21.79
N CYS A 7 -15.69 25.53 20.84
CA CYS A 7 -15.31 25.56 19.41
C CYS A 7 -15.77 26.86 18.70
N HIS A 8 -15.01 27.94 18.83
CA HIS A 8 -15.06 29.06 17.88
C HIS A 8 -14.01 28.84 16.78
N SER A 9 -14.41 29.04 15.52
CA SER A 9 -13.49 29.07 14.37
C SER A 9 -12.54 30.26 14.54
N ILE A 10 -11.27 30.01 14.83
CA ILE A 10 -10.27 31.08 14.95
C ILE A 10 -10.10 31.72 13.57
N VAL A 11 -10.34 33.03 13.49
CA VAL A 11 -10.23 33.80 12.24
C VAL A 11 -8.77 34.17 12.01
N GLN A 12 -8.27 34.07 10.78
CA GLN A 12 -6.87 34.38 10.41
C GLN A 12 -6.37 35.74 10.92
N MET A 13 -7.28 36.71 11.05
CA MET A 13 -7.01 38.06 11.56
C MET A 13 -6.81 38.12 13.07
N GLU A 14 -7.44 37.24 13.84
CA GLU A 14 -7.21 37.14 15.28
C GLU A 14 -5.78 36.65 15.57
N ILE A 15 -5.23 35.80 14.72
CA ILE A 15 -3.86 35.30 14.86
C ILE A 15 -2.83 36.40 14.58
N ILE A 16 -3.01 37.16 13.49
CA ILE A 16 -2.10 38.26 13.12
C ILE A 16 -2.10 39.35 14.18
N ASN A 17 -3.29 39.80 14.62
CA ASN A 17 -3.44 40.81 15.67
C ASN A 17 -2.87 40.35 17.02
N LYS A 18 -3.12 39.10 17.41
CA LYS A 18 -2.63 38.53 18.68
C LYS A 18 -1.11 38.56 18.77
N TYR A 19 -0.40 38.37 17.65
CA TYR A 19 1.06 38.44 17.61
C TYR A 19 1.61 39.87 17.46
N GLY A 20 0.75 40.89 17.49
CA GLY A 20 1.18 42.30 17.46
C GLY A 20 1.53 42.80 16.06
N TYR A 21 0.84 42.31 15.03
CA TYR A 21 0.97 42.76 13.66
C TYR A 21 -0.34 43.40 13.19
N ASN A 22 -0.22 44.44 12.35
CA ASN A 22 -1.33 45.06 11.66
C ASN A 22 -1.75 44.20 10.47
N ASP A 23 -3.05 44.06 10.29
CA ASP A 23 -3.66 43.28 9.22
C ASP A 23 -4.69 44.05 8.40
N GLU A 24 -4.84 43.65 7.13
CA GLU A 24 -5.92 44.09 6.25
C GLU A 24 -6.50 42.89 5.48
N THR A 25 -7.82 42.92 5.24
CA THR A 25 -8.53 41.95 4.39
C THR A 25 -8.99 42.62 3.11
N HIS A 26 -8.77 41.97 1.97
CA HIS A 26 -9.14 42.47 0.66
C HIS A 26 -9.92 41.42 -0.12
N LYS A 27 -10.97 41.84 -0.83
CA LYS A 27 -11.72 40.97 -1.73
C LYS A 27 -11.46 41.33 -3.19
N VAL A 28 -11.22 40.31 -4.00
CA VAL A 28 -10.90 40.44 -5.42
C VAL A 28 -11.79 39.53 -6.23
N THR A 29 -12.43 40.08 -7.26
CA THR A 29 -13.28 39.30 -8.16
C THR A 29 -12.49 38.90 -9.40
N THR A 30 -12.49 37.61 -9.73
CA THR A 30 -11.88 37.09 -10.96
C THR A 30 -12.78 37.37 -12.16
N ASN A 31 -12.19 37.34 -13.37
CA ASN A 31 -12.94 37.58 -14.60
C ASN A 31 -14.07 36.56 -14.85
N ASP A 32 -13.94 35.35 -14.30
CA ASP A 32 -14.96 34.31 -14.37
C ASP A 32 -15.89 34.27 -13.16
N GLY A 33 -15.83 35.29 -12.27
CA GLY A 33 -16.85 35.56 -11.27
C GLY A 33 -16.59 34.98 -9.87
N TYR A 34 -15.45 34.34 -9.62
CA TYR A 34 -15.08 33.91 -8.26
C TYR A 34 -14.65 35.10 -7.42
N ILE A 35 -15.02 35.10 -6.15
CA ILE A 35 -14.65 36.15 -5.19
C ILE A 35 -13.57 35.56 -4.28
N LEU A 36 -12.37 36.09 -4.40
CA LEU A 36 -11.17 35.67 -3.67
C LEU A 36 -10.89 36.63 -2.52
N GLU A 37 -10.41 36.10 -1.41
CA GLU A 37 -10.02 36.89 -0.25
C GLU A 37 -8.50 36.86 -0.05
N LEU A 38 -7.87 38.03 0.04
CA LEU A 38 -6.46 38.19 0.37
C LEU A 38 -6.32 38.78 1.76
N HIS A 39 -5.32 38.32 2.49
CA HIS A 39 -4.90 38.92 3.75
C HIS A 39 -3.56 39.62 3.57
N ARG A 40 -3.37 40.73 4.28
CA ARG A 40 -2.16 41.54 4.20
C ARG A 40 -1.60 41.79 5.59
N ILE A 41 -0.28 41.71 5.76
CA ILE A 41 0.42 42.09 6.98
C ILE A 41 1.30 43.29 6.65
N THR A 42 0.96 44.44 7.24
CA THR A 42 1.64 45.71 6.93
C THR A 42 2.81 46.01 7.88
N GLY A 43 2.98 45.23 8.95
CA GLY A 43 4.08 45.34 9.93
C GLY A 43 3.60 45.28 11.38
N ARG A 44 4.49 45.48 12.36
CA ARG A 44 4.14 45.45 13.80
C ARG A 44 3.27 46.66 14.21
N THR A 45 2.27 46.43 15.08
CA THR A 45 1.31 47.45 15.57
C THR A 45 1.99 48.65 16.25
N ASN A 46 3.15 48.44 16.89
CA ASN A 46 3.87 49.48 17.64
C ASN A 46 4.97 50.20 16.84
N PHE A 47 5.17 49.85 15.56
CA PHE A 47 6.16 50.50 14.70
C PHE A 47 5.48 51.38 13.66
N ASN A 48 5.47 52.70 13.91
CA ASN A 48 5.03 53.70 12.93
C ASN A 48 6.08 53.84 11.83
N ASN A 49 6.05 52.90 10.88
CA ASN A 49 6.90 52.93 9.68
C ASN A 49 6.15 53.53 8.48
N SER A 50 5.27 54.50 8.74
CA SER A 50 4.39 55.15 7.76
C SER A 50 5.12 56.01 6.72
N GLN A 51 6.46 56.01 6.71
CA GLN A 51 7.28 56.74 5.73
C GLN A 51 8.30 55.89 4.96
N VAL A 52 8.38 54.57 5.18
CA VAL A 52 9.31 53.70 4.45
C VAL A 52 8.56 52.88 3.41
N GLN A 53 8.92 53.05 2.14
CA GLN A 53 8.25 52.40 1.02
C GLN A 53 8.68 50.93 0.90
N LYS A 54 7.87 50.01 1.45
CA LYS A 54 8.18 48.58 1.61
C LYS A 54 8.12 47.77 0.31
N SER A 55 9.00 46.79 0.17
CA SER A 55 8.97 45.81 -0.93
C SER A 55 7.82 44.83 -0.72
N VAL A 56 7.10 44.49 -1.80
CA VAL A 56 5.95 43.59 -1.72
C VAL A 56 6.41 42.13 -1.76
N ALA A 57 5.93 41.33 -0.82
CA ALA A 57 6.08 39.88 -0.83
C ALA A 57 4.69 39.23 -0.95
N PHE A 58 4.45 38.51 -2.05
CA PHE A 58 3.19 37.80 -2.26
C PHE A 58 3.41 36.29 -2.10
N VAL A 59 2.64 35.69 -1.19
CA VAL A 59 2.76 34.28 -0.82
C VAL A 59 1.44 33.56 -1.09
N MET A 60 1.52 32.45 -1.82
CA MET A 60 0.36 31.64 -2.23
C MET A 60 0.40 30.28 -1.52
N HIS A 61 -0.75 29.80 -1.05
CA HIS A 61 -0.84 28.50 -0.38
C HIS A 61 -0.77 27.31 -1.37
N GLY A 62 -0.52 26.11 -0.83
CA GLY A 62 -0.46 24.84 -1.57
C GLY A 62 -1.83 24.17 -1.80
N LEU A 63 -1.83 22.90 -2.23
CA LEU A 63 -3.05 22.11 -2.47
C LEU A 63 -3.76 21.83 -1.13
N LEU A 64 -5.10 21.77 -1.10
CA LEU A 64 -5.91 21.42 0.09
C LEU A 64 -5.71 22.33 1.32
N CYS A 65 -5.28 23.58 1.13
CA CYS A 65 -5.02 24.51 2.22
C CYS A 65 -5.46 25.95 1.89
N SER A 66 -5.18 26.85 2.83
CA SER A 66 -5.41 28.28 2.72
C SER A 66 -4.17 29.06 3.16
N SER A 67 -4.21 30.38 2.97
CA SER A 67 -3.10 31.27 3.29
C SER A 67 -2.74 31.32 4.79
N MET A 68 -3.63 30.80 5.65
CA MET A 68 -3.37 30.59 7.08
C MET A 68 -2.09 29.78 7.32
N CYS A 69 -1.72 28.87 6.41
CA CYS A 69 -0.48 28.09 6.51
C CYS A 69 0.74 28.96 6.79
N TRP A 70 0.78 30.17 6.25
CA TRP A 70 1.93 31.03 6.41
C TRP A 70 2.08 31.65 7.81
N LEU A 71 1.12 31.43 8.72
CA LEU A 71 1.01 32.07 10.04
C LEU A 71 1.07 31.10 11.23
N LEU A 72 0.88 29.80 10.97
CA LEU A 72 0.67 28.79 12.00
C LEU A 72 1.90 28.47 12.84
N SER A 73 3.10 28.96 12.52
CA SER A 73 4.29 28.70 13.33
C SER A 73 4.67 29.87 14.24
N GLY A 74 3.86 30.93 14.27
CA GLY A 74 4.11 32.13 15.08
C GLY A 74 5.24 33.02 14.52
N PRO A 75 5.44 34.22 15.10
CA PRO A 75 6.22 35.30 14.48
C PRO A 75 7.70 34.99 14.22
N GLU A 76 8.30 34.11 15.02
CA GLU A 76 9.72 33.76 14.92
C GLU A 76 10.02 32.72 13.82
N LYS A 77 8.99 32.06 13.25
CA LYS A 77 9.17 30.91 12.36
C LYS A 77 8.31 30.96 11.11
N SER A 78 7.19 31.67 11.16
CA SER A 78 6.29 31.80 10.01
C SER A 78 6.83 32.84 9.04
N ILE A 79 7.06 32.42 7.79
CA ILE A 79 7.65 33.27 6.75
C ILE A 79 6.88 34.58 6.55
N ALA A 80 5.56 34.59 6.75
CA ALA A 80 4.76 35.81 6.64
C ALA A 80 5.13 36.86 7.70
N PHE A 81 5.40 36.43 8.94
CA PHE A 81 5.83 37.34 10.01
C PHE A 81 7.31 37.71 9.88
N LEU A 82 8.16 36.76 9.51
CA LEU A 82 9.58 37.02 9.26
C LEU A 82 9.78 38.06 8.16
N LEU A 83 9.04 37.94 7.05
CA LEU A 83 9.05 38.94 5.99
C LEU A 83 8.52 40.30 6.47
N ALA A 84 7.46 40.31 7.28
CA ALA A 84 6.93 41.56 7.84
C ALA A 84 7.92 42.25 8.81
N ASP A 85 8.68 41.47 9.58
CA ASP A 85 9.73 41.95 10.50
C ASP A 85 10.96 42.47 9.74
N GLU A 86 11.32 41.84 8.62
CA GLU A 86 12.34 42.33 7.67
C GLU A 86 11.87 43.55 6.85
N GLY A 87 10.67 44.08 7.13
CA GLY A 87 10.17 45.31 6.53
C GLY A 87 9.48 45.14 5.18
N TYR A 88 9.08 43.92 4.79
CA TYR A 88 8.25 43.70 3.61
C TYR A 88 6.78 44.03 3.88
N ASP A 89 6.07 44.35 2.80
CA ASP A 89 4.61 44.41 2.73
C ASP A 89 4.09 43.04 2.27
N VAL A 90 3.55 42.25 3.20
CA VAL A 90 3.30 40.82 2.96
C VAL A 90 1.84 40.59 2.60
N TRP A 91 1.60 39.97 1.45
CA TRP A 91 0.29 39.62 0.92
C TRP A 91 0.12 38.11 0.86
N LEU A 92 -1.02 37.63 1.34
CA LEU A 92 -1.34 36.22 1.55
C LEU A 92 -2.58 35.88 0.69
N GLY A 93 -2.38 35.12 -0.38
CA GLY A 93 -3.43 34.82 -1.36
C GLY A 93 -4.21 33.54 -1.05
N ASN A 94 -5.53 33.55 -1.27
CA ASN A 94 -6.40 32.38 -1.21
C ASN A 94 -7.03 32.06 -2.57
N ALA A 95 -6.80 30.84 -3.07
CA ALA A 95 -7.38 30.36 -4.32
C ALA A 95 -8.88 30.07 -4.19
N ARG A 96 -9.61 30.15 -5.30
CA ARG A 96 -11.03 29.78 -5.37
C ARG A 96 -11.31 28.42 -4.75
N GLY A 97 -12.44 28.32 -4.03
CA GLY A 97 -12.93 27.09 -3.46
C GLY A 97 -12.30 26.66 -2.13
N ASN A 98 -11.45 27.46 -1.49
CA ASN A 98 -11.06 27.24 -0.09
C ASN A 98 -11.99 28.00 0.88
N LEU A 99 -11.78 27.85 2.19
CA LEU A 99 -12.60 28.48 3.24
C LEU A 99 -12.81 30.00 3.06
N TYR A 100 -11.80 30.74 2.63
CA TYR A 100 -11.83 32.20 2.50
C TYR A 100 -12.35 32.67 1.13
N SER A 101 -12.21 31.84 0.11
CA SER A 101 -12.52 32.15 -1.30
C SER A 101 -13.61 31.23 -1.87
N ASN A 102 -14.67 30.98 -1.09
CA ASN A 102 -15.76 30.06 -1.44
C ASN A 102 -16.97 30.73 -2.14
N ASN A 103 -16.87 32.01 -2.50
CA ASN A 103 -17.98 32.79 -3.05
C ASN A 103 -17.86 33.02 -4.56
N HIS A 104 -19.00 33.33 -5.19
CA HIS A 104 -19.10 33.70 -6.60
C HIS A 104 -20.06 34.88 -6.75
N THR A 105 -19.88 35.72 -7.77
CA THR A 105 -20.79 36.83 -8.11
C THR A 105 -22.21 36.40 -8.50
N SER A 106 -22.46 35.09 -8.63
CA SER A 106 -23.76 34.52 -8.97
C SER A 106 -24.26 33.73 -7.78
N ASP A 107 -25.25 34.28 -7.07
CA ASP A 107 -25.87 33.67 -5.90
C ASP A 107 -26.63 32.35 -6.22
N LYS A 108 -26.76 32.01 -7.51
CA LYS A 108 -27.48 30.83 -8.02
C LYS A 108 -26.58 29.86 -8.79
N ILE A 109 -25.26 29.97 -8.66
CA ILE A 109 -24.35 29.05 -9.35
C ILE A 109 -24.59 27.60 -8.89
N GLU A 110 -24.80 26.70 -9.84
CA GLU A 110 -24.94 25.28 -9.50
C GLU A 110 -23.62 24.75 -8.92
N PRO A 111 -23.64 23.93 -7.86
CA PRO A 111 -22.42 23.39 -7.25
C PRO A 111 -21.48 22.72 -8.25
N LYS A 112 -22.03 21.96 -9.20
CA LYS A 112 -21.24 21.31 -10.26
C LYS A 112 -20.47 22.31 -11.12
N THR A 113 -21.07 23.46 -11.39
CA THR A 113 -20.49 24.54 -12.19
C THR A 113 -19.47 25.33 -11.37
N TYR A 114 -19.77 25.60 -10.10
CA TYR A 114 -18.84 26.23 -9.15
C TYR A 114 -17.56 25.39 -8.95
N TRP A 115 -17.65 24.06 -8.95
CA TRP A 115 -16.49 23.19 -8.78
C TRP A 115 -15.79 22.80 -10.10
N ASN A 116 -16.10 23.45 -11.23
CA ASN A 116 -15.56 23.08 -12.55
C ASN A 116 -14.27 23.84 -12.93
N PHE A 117 -13.28 23.86 -12.05
CA PHE A 117 -11.99 24.55 -12.28
C PHE A 117 -10.80 23.66 -11.93
N SER A 118 -9.62 23.90 -12.50
CA SER A 118 -8.35 23.22 -12.21
C SER A 118 -7.26 24.23 -11.84
N TRP A 119 -6.01 23.78 -11.70
CA TRP A 119 -4.85 24.67 -11.57
C TRP A 119 -4.70 25.65 -12.73
N HIS A 120 -5.16 25.26 -13.92
CA HIS A 120 -5.14 26.14 -15.08
C HIS A 120 -5.94 27.41 -14.81
N GLU A 121 -7.18 27.27 -14.35
CA GLU A 121 -8.07 28.40 -14.05
C GLU A 121 -7.56 29.22 -12.86
N ILE A 122 -6.95 28.60 -11.83
CA ILE A 122 -6.27 29.34 -10.75
C ILE A 122 -5.09 30.17 -11.31
N GLY A 123 -4.28 29.58 -12.19
CA GLY A 123 -3.14 30.27 -12.79
C GLY A 123 -3.53 31.37 -13.78
N VAL A 124 -4.66 31.20 -14.48
CA VAL A 124 -5.11 32.10 -15.55
C VAL A 124 -6.04 33.20 -15.04
N TYR A 125 -6.81 32.96 -13.98
CA TYR A 125 -7.79 33.92 -13.48
C TYR A 125 -7.48 34.40 -12.06
N ASP A 126 -7.14 33.51 -11.12
CA ASP A 126 -6.95 33.88 -9.71
C ASP A 126 -5.66 34.66 -9.51
N LEU A 127 -4.52 34.11 -9.95
CA LEU A 127 -3.23 34.76 -9.79
C LEU A 127 -3.19 36.14 -10.46
N PRO A 128 -3.63 36.33 -11.72
CA PRO A 128 -3.65 37.65 -12.34
C PRO A 128 -4.59 38.62 -11.61
N ALA A 129 -5.75 38.19 -11.15
CA ALA A 129 -6.68 39.06 -10.42
C ALA A 129 -6.06 39.56 -9.10
N MET A 130 -5.45 38.65 -8.32
CA MET A 130 -4.75 38.97 -7.08
C MET A 130 -3.54 39.89 -7.33
N ILE A 131 -2.67 39.54 -8.27
CA ILE A 131 -1.46 40.32 -8.59
C ILE A 131 -1.84 41.73 -9.06
N ASN A 132 -2.80 41.86 -9.97
CA ASN A 132 -3.27 43.16 -10.46
C ASN A 132 -3.83 44.03 -9.33
N TYR A 133 -4.57 43.43 -8.39
CA TYR A 133 -5.07 44.13 -7.22
C TYR A 133 -3.94 44.61 -6.31
N ILE A 134 -2.95 43.77 -6.04
CA ILE A 134 -1.78 44.12 -5.23
C ILE A 134 -0.98 45.24 -5.89
N VAL A 135 -0.68 45.13 -7.20
CA VAL A 135 0.02 46.17 -7.97
C VAL A 135 -0.75 47.49 -7.94
N LYS A 136 -2.08 47.45 -8.12
CA LYS A 136 -2.93 48.64 -8.05
C LYS A 136 -2.93 49.28 -6.66
N THR A 137 -2.94 48.48 -5.61
CA THR A 137 -3.01 48.93 -4.22
C THR A 137 -1.67 49.46 -3.72
N THR A 138 -0.57 48.84 -4.13
CA THR A 138 0.78 49.17 -3.65
C THR A 138 1.56 50.09 -4.60
N GLY A 139 1.11 50.20 -5.86
CA GLY A 139 1.84 50.91 -6.92
C GLY A 139 3.15 50.22 -7.35
N ARG A 140 3.36 48.95 -7.00
CA ARG A 140 4.63 48.23 -7.20
C ARG A 140 4.46 46.94 -7.97
N TYR A 141 5.37 46.71 -8.92
CA TYR A 141 5.55 45.41 -9.56
C TYR A 141 6.48 44.55 -8.72
N PHE A 142 6.13 43.29 -8.53
CA PHE A 142 6.93 42.29 -7.80
C PHE A 142 7.10 41.05 -8.68
N TRP A 143 8.33 40.54 -8.74
CA TRP A 143 8.69 39.43 -9.63
C TRP A 143 8.79 38.07 -8.92
N ASN A 144 8.79 38.08 -7.57
CA ASN A 144 9.00 36.87 -6.77
C ASN A 144 7.66 36.35 -6.24
N LEU A 145 7.09 35.36 -6.95
CA LEU A 145 5.97 34.55 -6.47
C LEU A 145 6.53 33.33 -5.74
N ILE A 146 6.33 33.26 -4.42
CA ILE A 146 6.71 32.08 -3.63
C ILE A 146 5.63 31.02 -3.84
N GLY A 147 5.92 30.02 -4.66
CA GLY A 147 5.01 28.88 -4.87
C GLY A 147 5.25 27.98 -6.08
N LEU A 148 5.89 28.42 -7.18
CA LEU A 148 5.91 27.61 -8.43
C LEU A 148 7.11 27.82 -9.41
N HIS A 149 8.29 28.31 -8.98
CA HIS A 149 9.47 28.39 -9.87
C HIS A 149 10.57 27.36 -9.53
N LYS A 150 11.25 26.88 -10.58
CA LYS A 150 12.46 26.04 -10.53
C LYS A 150 13.46 26.65 -9.54
N PHE A 151 13.72 25.92 -8.46
CA PHE A 151 14.71 26.20 -7.42
C PHE A 151 16.07 26.54 -8.06
N ASN A 152 16.56 27.77 -7.87
CA ASN A 152 17.97 28.09 -8.07
C ASN A 152 18.62 28.22 -6.69
N PRO A 153 19.36 27.20 -6.21
CA PRO A 153 19.95 27.20 -4.87
C PRO A 153 21.06 28.27 -4.68
N ASN A 154 21.39 29.04 -5.72
CA ASN A 154 22.46 30.04 -5.67
C ASN A 154 21.98 31.49 -5.45
N ASP A 155 20.67 31.74 -5.34
CA ASP A 155 20.12 33.07 -5.06
C ASP A 155 20.48 33.54 -3.63
N ASP A 156 20.92 34.79 -3.50
CA ASP A 156 21.35 35.39 -2.23
C ASP A 156 20.19 35.52 -1.22
N PHE A 157 18.95 35.67 -1.71
CA PHE A 157 17.75 35.61 -0.88
C PHE A 157 17.54 34.20 -0.27
N ILE A 158 17.85 33.15 -1.03
CA ILE A 158 17.72 31.75 -0.58
C ILE A 158 18.84 31.36 0.39
N LYS A 159 20.06 31.88 0.19
CA LYS A 159 21.16 31.70 1.14
C LYS A 159 20.86 32.33 2.50
N ALA A 160 20.20 33.49 2.52
CA ALA A 160 19.73 34.12 3.76
C ALA A 160 18.67 33.26 4.47
N ILE A 161 17.72 32.69 3.74
CA ILE A 161 16.70 31.77 4.29
C ILE A 161 17.34 30.47 4.81
N GLN A 162 18.31 29.88 4.10
CA GLN A 162 19.01 28.66 4.53
C GLN A 162 19.84 28.88 5.80
N GLN A 163 20.44 30.07 5.98
CA GLN A 163 21.20 30.42 7.17
C GLN A 163 20.31 30.67 8.40
N LEU A 164 19.08 31.14 8.21
CA LEU A 164 18.13 31.40 9.30
C LEU A 164 17.36 30.15 9.76
N VAL A 165 17.14 29.17 8.87
CA VAL A 165 16.20 28.05 9.13
C VAL A 165 16.88 26.74 9.54
N CYS A 166 18.16 26.51 9.23
CA CYS A 166 18.79 25.18 9.33
C CYS A 166 19.83 25.00 10.45
N ALA A 167 19.57 25.48 11.67
CA ALA A 167 20.38 25.17 12.84
C ALA A 167 19.64 24.25 13.84
N GLU A 168 20.25 23.09 14.06
CA GLU A 168 20.14 22.15 15.19
C GLU A 168 18.90 21.26 15.39
N LYS A 169 19.14 19.98 15.06
CA LYS A 169 18.92 18.75 15.85
C LYS A 169 17.59 18.57 16.59
N ALA A 170 16.82 17.66 15.98
CA ALA A 170 16.36 16.38 16.54
C ALA A 170 14.91 16.26 17.03
N PHE A 171 14.39 15.07 16.72
CA PHE A 171 13.31 14.29 17.34
C PHE A 171 11.87 14.43 16.78
N THR A 172 11.37 13.28 16.34
CA THR A 172 9.95 12.89 16.14
C THR A 172 9.16 13.60 15.03
N GLN A 173 9.16 13.03 13.82
CA GLN A 173 8.61 13.69 12.61
C GLN A 173 8.00 12.87 11.45
N PRO A 174 8.38 11.62 11.08
CA PRO A 174 8.41 11.34 9.63
C PRO A 174 7.06 11.10 8.94
N ILE A 175 6.01 10.78 9.71
CA ILE A 175 4.68 10.44 9.16
C ILE A 175 3.83 11.70 8.97
N CYS A 176 3.98 12.70 9.85
CA CYS A 176 3.33 14.01 9.69
C CYS A 176 4.16 14.96 8.81
N SER A 177 5.49 14.89 8.86
CA SER A 177 6.36 15.80 8.10
C SER A 177 6.25 15.59 6.59
N ASN A 178 6.20 14.34 6.11
CA ASN A 178 6.08 14.09 4.67
C ASN A 178 4.69 14.43 4.12
N PHE A 179 3.62 14.29 4.90
CA PHE A 179 2.27 14.67 4.49
C PHE A 179 2.10 16.19 4.46
N MET A 180 2.56 16.91 5.50
CA MET A 180 2.46 18.37 5.59
C MET A 180 3.46 19.10 4.69
N PHE A 181 4.60 18.48 4.37
CA PHE A 181 5.57 19.01 3.40
C PHE A 181 5.05 18.90 1.97
N LEU A 182 4.42 17.78 1.58
CA LEU A 182 3.92 17.58 0.20
C LEU A 182 2.66 18.39 -0.13
N VAL A 183 1.84 18.70 0.88
CA VAL A 183 0.54 19.39 0.71
C VAL A 183 0.67 20.89 1.01
N CYS A 184 1.47 21.28 2.02
CA CYS A 184 1.52 22.64 2.56
C CYS A 184 2.94 23.20 2.82
N GLY A 185 4.02 22.46 2.54
CA GLY A 185 5.40 22.95 2.69
C GLY A 185 5.93 23.14 4.12
N PHE A 186 5.32 22.54 5.15
CA PHE A 186 5.78 22.70 6.54
C PHE A 186 6.88 21.70 6.95
N ASN A 187 7.93 22.21 7.58
CA ASN A 187 8.87 21.41 8.39
C ASN A 187 8.36 21.34 9.83
N VAL A 188 8.07 20.13 10.31
CA VAL A 188 7.40 19.94 11.60
C VAL A 188 8.43 19.93 12.76
N GLU A 189 9.75 19.87 12.51
CA GLU A 189 10.80 19.86 13.57
C GLU A 189 10.78 21.18 14.37
N GLN A 190 10.17 22.21 13.77
CA GLN A 190 10.07 23.55 14.30
C GLN A 190 8.62 23.93 14.68
N PHE A 191 7.67 23.00 14.64
CA PHE A 191 6.24 23.26 14.72
C PHE A 191 5.67 23.09 16.14
N ASP A 192 4.89 24.07 16.61
CA ASP A 192 4.26 24.05 17.92
C ASP A 192 2.98 23.20 17.93
N THR A 193 3.04 22.04 18.58
CA THR A 193 1.91 21.10 18.72
C THR A 193 0.69 21.68 19.43
N ALA A 194 0.82 22.79 20.16
CA ALA A 194 -0.31 23.51 20.77
C ALA A 194 -1.28 24.10 19.73
N LEU A 195 -0.85 24.20 18.46
CA LEU A 195 -1.63 24.77 17.35
C LEU A 195 -2.40 23.70 16.56
N LEU A 196 -2.22 22.41 16.91
CA LEU A 196 -2.85 21.28 16.23
C LEU A 196 -4.39 21.30 16.23
N PRO A 197 -5.10 21.72 17.32
CA PRO A 197 -6.56 21.83 17.30
C PRO A 197 -7.07 22.89 16.32
N ILE A 198 -6.30 23.98 16.14
CA ILE A 198 -6.61 25.07 15.21
C ILE A 198 -6.50 24.58 13.77
N ILE A 199 -5.49 23.75 13.51
CA ILE A 199 -5.17 23.20 12.18
C ILE A 199 -6.17 22.11 11.80
N LEU A 200 -6.50 21.20 12.72
CA LEU A 200 -7.50 20.17 12.48
C LEU A 200 -8.92 20.73 12.30
N ALA A 201 -9.18 21.96 12.77
CA ALA A 201 -10.44 22.66 12.52
C ALA A 201 -10.51 23.30 11.11
N GLN A 202 -9.37 23.46 10.42
CA GLN A 202 -9.27 24.16 9.13
C GLN A 202 -8.85 23.25 7.96
N PHE A 203 -8.52 21.99 8.23
CA PHE A 203 -8.12 21.00 7.21
C PHE A 203 -9.03 19.76 7.20
N PRO A 204 -9.35 19.19 6.02
CA PRO A 204 -8.96 19.66 4.69
C PRO A 204 -9.81 20.85 4.19
N ASP A 205 -9.17 21.83 3.56
CA ASP A 205 -9.86 22.85 2.75
C ASP A 205 -10.39 22.20 1.45
N SER A 206 -11.50 22.71 0.91
CA SER A 206 -12.18 22.08 -0.23
C SER A 206 -11.40 22.15 -1.54
N VAL A 207 -11.51 21.10 -2.37
CA VAL A 207 -10.81 20.96 -3.67
C VAL A 207 -11.75 20.44 -4.74
N SER A 208 -11.56 20.87 -5.98
CA SER A 208 -12.33 20.41 -7.13
C SER A 208 -11.88 19.03 -7.63
N THR A 209 -12.81 18.21 -8.11
CA THR A 209 -12.51 16.93 -8.77
C THR A 209 -11.62 17.12 -10.01
N LYS A 210 -11.76 18.23 -10.73
CA LYS A 210 -10.96 18.56 -11.93
C LYS A 210 -9.51 18.90 -11.55
N GLN A 211 -9.25 19.49 -10.37
CA GLN A 211 -7.91 19.70 -9.84
C GLN A 211 -7.21 18.38 -9.52
N ILE A 212 -7.92 17.43 -8.89
CA ILE A 212 -7.39 16.10 -8.57
C ILE A 212 -7.02 15.33 -9.86
N ILE A 213 -7.87 15.39 -10.88
CA ILE A 213 -7.62 14.75 -12.19
C ILE A 213 -6.39 15.37 -12.87
N HIS A 214 -6.30 16.70 -12.93
CA HIS A 214 -5.17 17.40 -13.54
C HIS A 214 -3.86 17.08 -12.79
N TYR A 215 -3.89 17.00 -11.46
CA TYR A 215 -2.73 16.60 -10.66
C TYR A 215 -2.29 15.16 -10.95
N GLY A 216 -3.24 14.22 -11.04
CA GLY A 216 -2.95 12.84 -11.45
C GLY A 216 -2.34 12.72 -12.85
N GLN A 217 -2.73 13.60 -13.78
CA GLN A 217 -2.17 13.65 -15.14
C GLN A 217 -0.73 14.20 -15.16
N LEU A 218 -0.43 15.21 -14.32
CA LEU A 218 0.93 15.75 -14.14
C LEU A 218 1.87 14.76 -13.43
N ILE A 219 1.36 13.97 -12.48
CA ILE A 219 2.13 12.88 -11.87
C ILE A 219 2.42 11.78 -12.90
N ASN A 220 1.54 11.53 -13.86
CA ASN A 220 1.80 10.52 -14.90
C ASN A 220 2.91 10.92 -15.90
N SER A 221 3.26 12.21 -16.00
CA SER A 221 4.35 12.69 -16.85
C SER A 221 5.72 12.73 -16.14
N VAL A 222 5.76 12.50 -14.83
CA VAL A 222 6.98 12.40 -14.02
C VAL A 222 6.97 11.05 -13.30
N THR A 223 7.94 10.18 -13.59
CA THR A 223 8.04 8.77 -13.19
C THR A 223 8.18 8.48 -11.67
N ILE A 224 7.52 9.23 -10.79
CA ILE A 224 7.77 9.20 -9.35
C ILE A 224 6.49 9.47 -8.56
N MET A 225 5.64 8.45 -8.37
CA MET A 225 4.86 8.37 -7.12
C MET A 225 4.34 6.95 -6.85
N PRO A 226 4.70 6.34 -5.71
CA PRO A 226 4.28 4.99 -5.37
C PRO A 226 2.84 4.98 -4.81
N LEU A 227 2.07 3.96 -5.18
CA LEU A 227 0.70 3.67 -4.75
C LEU A 227 0.44 3.75 -3.22
N PRO A 228 1.38 3.41 -2.31
CA PRO A 228 1.20 3.63 -0.87
C PRO A 228 1.05 5.10 -0.48
N ILE A 229 1.75 6.01 -1.17
CA ILE A 229 1.67 7.46 -0.93
C ILE A 229 0.37 8.02 -1.51
N LEU A 230 -0.07 7.51 -2.66
CA LEU A 230 -1.38 7.82 -3.23
C LEU A 230 -2.53 7.33 -2.30
N LEU A 231 -2.40 6.12 -1.74
CA LEU A 231 -3.32 5.59 -0.72
C LEU A 231 -3.36 6.46 0.55
N LEU A 232 -2.19 6.91 1.03
CA LEU A 232 -2.06 7.83 2.17
C LEU A 232 -2.63 9.22 1.89
N SER A 233 -2.61 9.68 0.64
CA SER A 233 -3.25 10.94 0.24
C SER A 233 -4.78 10.85 0.12
N ILE A 234 -5.33 9.69 -0.25
CA ILE A 234 -6.77 9.40 -0.24
C ILE A 234 -7.28 9.22 1.21
N LEU A 235 -6.45 8.68 2.10
CA LEU A 235 -6.69 8.56 3.53
C LEU A 235 -7.01 9.92 4.20
N ALA A 236 -6.42 11.02 3.71
CA ALA A 236 -6.62 12.35 4.29
C ALA A 236 -7.87 13.09 3.79
N SER A 237 -8.42 12.71 2.63
CA SER A 237 -9.58 13.39 2.01
C SER A 237 -10.94 12.82 2.43
N ALA A 238 -10.97 11.72 3.18
CA ALA A 238 -12.19 11.04 3.62
C ALA A 238 -12.78 11.56 4.95
N ARG A 239 -12.63 12.85 5.28
CA ARG A 239 -13.39 13.53 6.35
C ARG A 239 -14.44 14.46 5.74
N ALA A 240 -15.42 13.88 5.06
CA ALA A 240 -16.65 14.58 4.72
C ALA A 240 -17.81 13.57 4.70
N THR A 241 -18.13 13.01 5.86
CA THR A 241 -19.49 12.62 6.27
C THR A 241 -19.41 12.12 7.72
N SER A 242 -19.97 12.94 8.60
CA SER A 242 -20.06 12.77 10.05
C SER A 242 -20.80 11.48 10.45
N TYR A 243 -20.20 10.69 11.35
CA TYR A 243 -20.78 10.09 12.57
C TYR A 243 -19.81 9.01 13.06
N PHE A 244 -18.92 9.32 14.00
CA PHE A 244 -18.38 8.41 15.03
C PHE A 244 -17.49 9.22 15.98
N SER A 245 -17.84 9.25 17.27
CA SER A 245 -16.99 9.75 18.35
C SER A 245 -15.68 8.95 18.36
N MET A 246 -14.54 9.64 18.40
CA MET A 246 -13.20 9.06 18.48
C MET A 246 -12.88 8.45 19.87
N ASP A 247 -13.83 8.42 20.80
CA ASP A 247 -13.61 7.91 22.16
C ASP A 247 -13.89 6.40 22.31
N GLN A 248 -14.13 5.68 21.21
CA GLN A 248 -14.44 4.23 21.22
C GLN A 248 -13.53 3.35 20.36
N LEU A 249 -12.38 3.85 19.89
CA LEU A 249 -11.34 2.97 19.34
C LEU A 249 -10.62 2.28 20.51
N PRO A 250 -10.66 0.94 20.65
CA PRO A 250 -9.85 0.27 21.66
C PRO A 250 -8.36 0.49 21.34
N ASN A 251 -7.51 0.49 22.36
CA ASN A 251 -6.05 0.45 22.26
C ASN A 251 -5.57 -0.83 21.52
N VAL A 252 -5.68 -0.90 20.20
CA VAL A 252 -5.45 -2.13 19.41
C VAL A 252 -4.00 -2.27 18.90
N LEU A 253 -3.13 -1.26 19.02
CA LEU A 253 -1.74 -1.38 18.56
C LEU A 253 -0.74 -0.88 19.61
N PRO A 254 -0.01 -1.78 20.32
CA PRO A 254 1.10 -1.40 21.16
C PRO A 254 2.35 -1.20 20.29
N ILE A 255 2.37 -0.13 19.49
CA ILE A 255 3.52 0.25 18.64
C ILE A 255 4.79 0.38 19.50
N ASP A 256 4.63 0.86 20.73
CA ASP A 256 5.70 1.09 21.71
C ASP A 256 6.29 -0.20 22.29
N LYS A 257 5.68 -1.37 22.02
CA LYS A 257 6.17 -2.68 22.49
C LYS A 257 6.89 -3.48 21.40
N ILE A 258 7.15 -2.91 20.22
CA ILE A 258 7.84 -3.57 19.11
C ILE A 258 9.35 -3.34 19.26
N PRO A 259 10.15 -4.35 19.67
CA PRO A 259 11.59 -4.18 19.76
C PRO A 259 12.19 -4.05 18.35
N ALA A 260 12.94 -2.98 18.10
CA ALA A 260 13.78 -2.82 16.92
C ALA A 260 14.69 -4.06 16.73
N ILE A 261 14.77 -4.60 15.51
CA ILE A 261 15.80 -5.58 15.17
C ILE A 261 17.05 -4.79 14.82
N LYS A 262 17.93 -4.60 15.81
CA LYS A 262 19.15 -3.78 15.70
C LYS A 262 20.13 -4.27 14.60
N GLU A 263 20.03 -5.54 14.21
CA GLU A 263 20.88 -6.19 13.17
C GLU A 263 20.74 -5.55 11.78
N PHE A 264 19.62 -4.89 11.45
CA PHE A 264 19.42 -4.22 10.16
C PHE A 264 20.16 -2.89 10.02
N ASN A 265 20.60 -2.29 11.13
CA ASN A 265 21.41 -1.06 11.14
C ASN A 265 22.91 -1.36 11.17
N ASP A 266 23.33 -2.63 11.17
CA ASP A 266 24.74 -2.97 11.16
C ASP A 266 25.29 -2.89 9.71
N PRO A 267 26.19 -1.93 9.41
CA PRO A 267 26.82 -1.82 8.09
C PRO A 267 27.60 -3.08 7.73
N GLN A 268 28.09 -3.82 8.72
CA GLN A 268 28.79 -5.09 8.56
C GLN A 268 27.83 -6.22 8.23
N PHE A 269 26.60 -6.24 8.76
CA PHE A 269 25.53 -7.16 8.34
C PHE A 269 25.11 -6.90 6.89
N LEU A 270 24.82 -5.65 6.52
CA LEU A 270 24.52 -5.27 5.14
C LEU A 270 25.70 -5.55 4.19
N ALA A 271 26.93 -5.28 4.62
CA ALA A 271 28.12 -5.61 3.85
C ALA A 271 28.38 -7.11 3.76
N THR A 272 28.01 -7.93 4.76
CA THR A 272 28.11 -9.40 4.71
C THR A 272 27.02 -9.98 3.81
N VAL A 273 25.82 -9.40 3.82
CA VAL A 273 24.76 -9.66 2.84
C VAL A 273 25.25 -9.35 1.42
N HIS A 274 25.98 -8.24 1.24
CA HIS A 274 26.61 -7.89 -0.03
C HIS A 274 27.87 -8.72 -0.33
N ALA A 275 28.62 -9.20 0.66
CA ALA A 275 29.88 -9.92 0.50
C ALA A 275 29.67 -11.42 0.25
N ASP A 276 28.71 -12.06 0.91
CA ASP A 276 28.24 -13.41 0.56
C ASP A 276 27.52 -13.39 -0.80
N ALA A 277 26.87 -12.29 -1.17
CA ALA A 277 26.41 -12.05 -2.54
C ALA A 277 27.56 -11.79 -3.53
N SER A 278 28.72 -11.28 -3.06
CA SER A 278 29.90 -10.98 -3.90
C SER A 278 30.75 -12.20 -4.24
N LEU A 279 30.57 -13.34 -3.55
CA LEU A 279 31.11 -14.63 -3.97
C LEU A 279 30.34 -15.24 -5.17
N THR A 280 29.29 -14.57 -5.64
CA THR A 280 28.56 -14.85 -6.87
C THR A 280 28.69 -13.68 -7.86
N ALA A 281 29.93 -13.40 -8.27
CA ALA A 281 30.22 -12.53 -9.40
C ALA A 281 29.81 -13.20 -10.73
N VAL A 282 28.50 -13.33 -10.95
CA VAL A 282 27.92 -13.49 -12.29
C VAL A 282 26.70 -12.55 -12.36
N LYS A 283 26.51 -11.92 -13.52
CA LYS A 283 25.49 -10.93 -13.94
C LYS A 283 24.07 -10.99 -13.30
N THR A 284 23.71 -10.01 -12.48
CA THR A 284 22.30 -9.56 -12.40
C THR A 284 21.28 -10.68 -12.11
N TYR A 285 21.52 -11.53 -11.11
CA TYR A 285 20.75 -12.77 -10.93
C TYR A 285 19.78 -12.72 -9.75
N PHE A 286 18.48 -12.80 -10.04
CA PHE A 286 17.65 -13.74 -9.29
C PHE A 286 18.41 -15.07 -9.32
N ILE A 287 18.79 -15.64 -8.18
CA ILE A 287 19.29 -17.03 -8.20
C ILE A 287 18.19 -17.86 -8.87
N GLU A 288 18.50 -18.50 -10.02
CA GLU A 288 17.51 -19.35 -10.66
C GLU A 288 17.14 -20.42 -9.64
N GLN A 289 15.84 -20.66 -9.44
CA GLN A 289 15.37 -21.53 -8.36
C GLN A 289 16.05 -22.92 -8.42
N LEU A 290 16.39 -23.39 -9.62
CA LEU A 290 17.15 -24.61 -9.84
C LEU A 290 18.57 -24.60 -9.25
N ASP A 291 19.24 -23.46 -9.19
CA ASP A 291 20.57 -23.34 -8.60
C ASP A 291 20.51 -23.54 -7.09
N LEU A 292 19.48 -23.00 -6.41
CA LEU A 292 19.22 -23.30 -5.00
C LEU A 292 18.94 -24.80 -4.78
N VAL A 293 18.07 -25.39 -5.61
CA VAL A 293 17.74 -26.82 -5.52
C VAL A 293 18.97 -27.70 -5.71
N LYS A 294 19.80 -27.42 -6.72
CA LYS A 294 21.06 -28.14 -6.98
C LYS A 294 22.09 -27.92 -5.88
N LYS A 295 22.25 -26.69 -5.38
CA LYS A 295 23.14 -26.35 -4.26
C LYS A 295 22.85 -27.20 -3.03
N TYR A 296 21.57 -27.51 -2.79
CA TYR A 296 21.13 -28.35 -1.68
C TYR A 296 21.17 -29.86 -1.95
N GLY A 297 21.66 -30.30 -3.12
CA GLY A 297 21.79 -31.72 -3.45
C GLY A 297 20.49 -32.39 -3.90
N TYR A 298 19.59 -31.64 -4.54
CA TYR A 298 18.33 -32.15 -5.09
C TYR A 298 18.29 -32.03 -6.62
N ASN A 299 17.56 -32.94 -7.25
CA ASN A 299 17.26 -32.92 -8.67
C ASN A 299 16.04 -32.00 -8.92
N GLY A 300 16.26 -30.93 -9.68
CA GLY A 300 15.23 -29.96 -10.05
C GLY A 300 14.96 -29.93 -11.55
N GLU A 301 13.69 -29.79 -11.93
CA GLU A 301 13.23 -29.63 -13.32
C GLU A 301 12.39 -28.35 -13.44
N VAL A 302 12.41 -27.72 -14.62
CA VAL A 302 11.54 -26.59 -14.98
C VAL A 302 10.64 -27.03 -16.12
N HIS A 303 9.36 -26.72 -16.03
CA HIS A 303 8.36 -27.01 -17.04
C HIS A 303 7.61 -25.72 -17.40
N GLU A 304 7.25 -25.55 -18.67
CA GLU A 304 6.37 -24.47 -19.11
C GLU A 304 5.01 -25.06 -19.50
N VAL A 305 3.93 -24.45 -19.01
CA VAL A 305 2.54 -24.77 -19.37
C VAL A 305 1.86 -23.54 -19.92
N ILE A 306 0.87 -23.75 -20.79
CA ILE A 306 0.11 -22.66 -21.37
C ILE A 306 -1.35 -22.81 -20.96
N THR A 307 -1.89 -21.77 -20.32
CA THR A 307 -3.31 -21.72 -19.97
C THR A 307 -4.18 -21.58 -21.21
N SER A 308 -5.47 -21.90 -21.06
CA SER A 308 -6.45 -21.76 -22.15
C SER A 308 -6.62 -20.30 -22.60
N ASP A 309 -6.42 -19.34 -21.71
CA ASP A 309 -6.46 -17.91 -22.01
C ASP A 309 -5.11 -17.32 -22.44
N GLY A 310 -4.05 -18.15 -22.52
CA GLY A 310 -2.81 -17.82 -23.24
C GLY A 310 -1.62 -17.39 -22.37
N TYR A 311 -1.73 -17.39 -21.05
CA TYR A 311 -0.59 -17.17 -20.15
C TYR A 311 0.36 -18.37 -20.19
N ILE A 312 1.66 -18.10 -20.15
CA ILE A 312 2.70 -19.12 -20.12
C ILE A 312 3.29 -19.13 -18.72
N LEU A 313 3.06 -20.23 -18.00
CA LEU A 313 3.40 -20.40 -16.59
C LEU A 313 4.59 -21.34 -16.45
N LYS A 314 5.50 -21.03 -15.53
CA LYS A 314 6.59 -21.94 -15.16
C LYS A 314 6.22 -22.78 -13.94
N LEU A 315 6.32 -24.10 -14.04
CA LEU A 315 6.35 -24.99 -12.88
C LEU A 315 7.78 -25.40 -12.58
N HIS A 316 8.07 -25.58 -11.30
CA HIS A 316 9.32 -26.15 -10.84
C HIS A 316 9.04 -27.47 -10.15
N ARG A 317 9.89 -28.46 -10.37
CA ARG A 317 9.69 -29.82 -9.84
C ARG A 317 10.95 -30.26 -9.11
N ILE A 318 10.78 -30.91 -7.96
CA ILE A 318 11.86 -31.55 -7.20
C ILE A 318 11.56 -33.05 -7.16
N THR A 319 12.39 -33.83 -7.87
CA THR A 319 12.17 -35.27 -8.02
C THR A 319 12.80 -36.09 -6.89
N GLY A 320 13.69 -35.50 -6.10
CA GLY A 320 14.37 -36.13 -4.96
C GLY A 320 15.83 -35.70 -4.84
N ARG A 321 16.58 -36.36 -3.96
CA ARG A 321 18.03 -36.13 -3.78
C ARG A 321 18.84 -36.65 -4.97
N THR A 322 19.91 -35.93 -5.35
CA THR A 322 20.77 -36.27 -6.50
C THR A 322 21.37 -37.68 -6.41
N ASN A 323 21.66 -38.15 -5.20
CA ASN A 323 22.33 -39.43 -4.98
C ASN A 323 21.35 -40.61 -4.79
N PHE A 324 20.04 -40.37 -4.83
CA PHE A 324 19.01 -41.40 -4.66
C PHE A 324 18.38 -41.77 -6.02
N ASN A 325 19.02 -42.70 -6.73
CA ASN A 325 18.50 -43.29 -7.96
C ASN A 325 17.46 -44.37 -7.64
N ASN A 326 16.23 -43.94 -7.35
CA ASN A 326 15.07 -44.84 -7.31
C ASN A 326 14.08 -44.48 -8.42
N SER A 327 14.60 -44.30 -9.64
CA SER A 327 13.86 -43.94 -10.86
C SER A 327 12.77 -44.96 -11.25
N GLN A 328 12.70 -46.11 -10.58
CA GLN A 328 11.69 -47.15 -10.82
C GLN A 328 10.43 -47.02 -9.94
N VAL A 329 10.44 -46.20 -8.88
CA VAL A 329 9.26 -46.04 -8.01
C VAL A 329 8.44 -44.84 -8.46
N GLN A 330 7.20 -45.09 -8.93
CA GLN A 330 6.25 -44.01 -9.16
C GLN A 330 5.91 -43.38 -7.81
N LYS A 331 6.30 -42.14 -7.55
CA LYS A 331 6.04 -41.46 -6.27
C LYS A 331 4.62 -40.87 -6.23
N PRO A 332 4.01 -40.72 -5.05
CA PRO A 332 2.83 -39.88 -4.91
C PRO A 332 3.20 -38.42 -5.20
N VAL A 333 2.31 -37.69 -5.88
CA VAL A 333 2.57 -36.30 -6.28
C VAL A 333 2.10 -35.35 -5.19
N ALA A 334 2.94 -34.40 -4.83
CA ALA A 334 2.61 -33.28 -3.95
C ALA A 334 2.74 -31.96 -4.73
N PHE A 335 1.61 -31.32 -5.02
CA PHE A 335 1.54 -30.04 -5.71
C PHE A 335 1.37 -28.90 -4.72
N VAL A 336 2.32 -27.96 -4.70
CA VAL A 336 2.37 -26.85 -3.74
C VAL A 336 2.15 -25.51 -4.45
N MET A 337 1.19 -24.73 -3.96
CA MET A 337 0.85 -23.41 -4.50
C MET A 337 1.03 -22.29 -3.49
N HIS A 338 1.71 -21.23 -3.94
CA HIS A 338 2.07 -20.06 -3.14
C HIS A 338 0.92 -19.07 -2.93
N GLY A 339 1.11 -18.16 -1.97
CA GLY A 339 0.20 -17.07 -1.65
C GLY A 339 0.31 -15.84 -2.57
N LEU A 340 -0.44 -14.79 -2.23
CA LEU A 340 -0.39 -13.49 -2.90
C LEU A 340 1.03 -12.90 -2.77
N LEU A 341 1.55 -12.28 -3.84
CA LEU A 341 2.89 -11.68 -3.91
C LEU A 341 4.06 -12.65 -3.68
N CYS A 342 3.81 -13.96 -3.67
CA CYS A 342 4.82 -14.99 -3.47
C CYS A 342 5.16 -15.72 -4.78
N SER A 343 6.10 -16.66 -4.68
CA SER A 343 6.45 -17.57 -5.76
C SER A 343 6.79 -18.96 -5.19
N SER A 344 7.03 -19.92 -6.08
CA SER A 344 7.56 -21.24 -5.71
C SER A 344 8.82 -21.17 -4.84
N ALA A 345 9.64 -20.10 -4.91
CA ALA A 345 10.85 -19.93 -4.11
C ALA A 345 10.56 -19.94 -2.59
N CYS A 346 9.38 -19.47 -2.18
CA CYS A 346 9.00 -19.36 -0.77
C CYS A 346 9.08 -20.69 -0.01
N PHE A 347 8.94 -21.83 -0.70
CA PHE A 347 8.93 -23.17 -0.12
C PHE A 347 10.32 -23.86 -0.07
N ILE A 348 11.37 -23.20 -0.53
CA ILE A 348 12.75 -23.73 -0.54
C ILE A 348 13.77 -22.82 0.17
N ILE A 349 13.44 -21.54 0.40
CA ILE A 349 14.33 -20.54 1.00
C ILE A 349 14.87 -21.00 2.36
N SER A 350 14.05 -21.69 3.17
CA SER A 350 14.43 -22.20 4.49
C SER A 350 15.41 -23.39 4.48
N GLY A 351 15.85 -23.85 3.29
CA GLY A 351 16.80 -24.95 3.13
C GLY A 351 16.19 -26.35 3.34
N PRO A 352 16.99 -27.43 3.20
CA PRO A 352 16.48 -28.81 3.14
C PRO A 352 15.71 -29.30 4.35
N GLU A 353 16.11 -28.86 5.53
CA GLU A 353 15.51 -29.33 6.78
C GLU A 353 14.13 -28.74 7.04
N LYS A 354 13.85 -27.55 6.49
CA LYS A 354 12.69 -26.72 6.86
C LYS A 354 11.88 -26.22 5.67
N GLY A 355 12.40 -26.24 4.46
CA GLY A 355 11.65 -25.89 3.26
C GLY A 355 10.65 -26.99 2.94
N LEU A 356 9.35 -26.65 2.89
CA LEU A 356 8.26 -27.61 2.65
C LEU A 356 8.53 -28.51 1.45
N ALA A 357 9.07 -27.96 0.37
CA ALA A 357 9.35 -28.72 -0.84
C ALA A 357 10.41 -29.80 -0.62
N PHE A 358 11.48 -29.51 0.14
CA PHE A 358 12.52 -30.48 0.47
C PHE A 358 12.04 -31.51 1.48
N VAL A 359 11.27 -31.07 2.49
CA VAL A 359 10.65 -31.96 3.49
C VAL A 359 9.74 -33.00 2.82
N LEU A 360 8.93 -32.58 1.84
CA LEU A 360 8.11 -33.49 1.04
C LEU A 360 8.95 -34.41 0.15
N ALA A 361 9.99 -33.90 -0.51
CA ALA A 361 10.86 -34.70 -1.36
C ALA A 361 11.60 -35.79 -0.55
N ASP A 362 12.10 -35.46 0.64
CA ASP A 362 12.74 -36.39 1.56
C ASP A 362 11.75 -37.42 2.15
N ALA A 363 10.48 -37.05 2.28
CA ALA A 363 9.40 -37.96 2.66
C ALA A 363 8.93 -38.87 1.49
N GLY A 364 9.55 -38.78 0.32
CA GLY A 364 9.31 -39.69 -0.81
C GLY A 364 8.27 -39.22 -1.82
N TYR A 365 7.86 -37.95 -1.78
CA TYR A 365 6.92 -37.38 -2.75
C TYR A 365 7.64 -36.86 -4.02
N ASP A 366 6.93 -36.87 -5.15
CA ASP A 366 7.29 -36.10 -6.35
C ASP A 366 6.69 -34.70 -6.21
N VAL A 367 7.55 -33.70 -6.00
CA VAL A 367 7.11 -32.36 -5.57
C VAL A 367 7.04 -31.43 -6.76
N TRP A 368 5.86 -30.86 -6.98
CA TRP A 368 5.61 -29.85 -8.01
C TRP A 368 5.26 -28.52 -7.35
N LEU A 369 5.90 -27.46 -7.77
CA LEU A 369 5.75 -26.10 -7.27
C LEU A 369 5.20 -25.23 -8.40
N GLY A 370 3.98 -24.74 -8.24
CA GLY A 370 3.37 -23.88 -9.25
C GLY A 370 3.72 -22.41 -9.06
N ASN A 371 3.65 -21.65 -10.15
CA ASN A 371 3.80 -20.18 -10.15
C ASN A 371 2.62 -19.55 -10.87
N ALA A 372 1.82 -18.78 -10.13
CA ALA A 372 0.68 -18.08 -10.68
C ALA A 372 1.09 -17.02 -11.71
N ARG A 373 0.22 -16.78 -12.71
CA ARG A 373 0.38 -15.71 -13.70
C ARG A 373 0.77 -14.37 -13.06
N GLY A 374 1.68 -13.66 -13.70
CA GLY A 374 2.15 -12.34 -13.28
C GLY A 374 3.24 -12.33 -12.20
N ASN A 375 3.47 -13.42 -11.47
CA ASN A 375 4.66 -13.50 -10.62
C ASN A 375 5.94 -13.57 -11.48
N VAL A 376 7.11 -13.37 -10.87
CA VAL A 376 8.42 -13.26 -11.55
C VAL A 376 8.72 -14.41 -12.54
N TYR A 377 8.22 -15.61 -12.28
CA TYR A 377 8.47 -16.79 -13.13
C TYR A 377 7.44 -16.96 -14.26
N SER A 378 6.25 -16.36 -14.13
CA SER A 378 5.09 -16.58 -15.03
C SER A 378 4.61 -15.27 -15.68
N ARG A 379 5.54 -14.49 -16.25
CA ARG A 379 5.29 -13.14 -16.84
C ARG A 379 5.10 -13.12 -18.36
N LYS A 380 4.80 -14.27 -18.97
CA LYS A 380 4.72 -14.42 -20.43
C LYS A 380 3.28 -14.66 -20.88
N HIS A 381 2.98 -14.27 -22.11
CA HIS A 381 1.71 -14.54 -22.79
C HIS A 381 1.96 -14.97 -24.24
N LYS A 382 1.07 -15.79 -24.81
CA LYS A 382 1.10 -16.20 -26.23
C LYS A 382 1.03 -15.02 -27.20
N LEU A 383 0.44 -13.92 -26.76
CA LEU A 383 0.39 -12.65 -27.50
C LEU A 383 1.57 -11.77 -27.04
N PRO A 384 2.65 -11.64 -27.82
CA PRO A 384 3.87 -10.97 -27.38
C PRO A 384 3.68 -9.47 -27.11
N ALA A 385 2.69 -8.85 -27.76
CA ALA A 385 2.36 -7.43 -27.65
C ALA A 385 1.00 -7.19 -26.97
N ILE A 386 0.59 -8.07 -26.05
CA ILE A 386 -0.63 -7.85 -25.26
C ILE A 386 -0.53 -6.54 -24.46
N ARG A 387 -1.58 -5.72 -24.52
CA ARG A 387 -1.62 -4.45 -23.79
C ARG A 387 -1.56 -4.72 -22.28
N LYS A 388 -0.84 -3.88 -21.52
CA LYS A 388 -0.62 -4.06 -20.07
C LYS A 388 -1.95 -4.20 -19.30
N GLU A 389 -2.92 -3.37 -19.63
CA GLU A 389 -4.26 -3.38 -19.06
C GLU A 389 -4.99 -4.71 -19.24
N LEU A 390 -4.72 -5.45 -20.33
CA LEU A 390 -5.33 -6.75 -20.60
C LEU A 390 -4.53 -7.88 -19.95
N TYR A 391 -3.19 -7.77 -19.96
CA TYR A 391 -2.29 -8.75 -19.34
C TYR A 391 -2.44 -8.82 -17.81
N TRP A 392 -2.82 -7.71 -17.16
CA TRP A 392 -2.96 -7.65 -15.71
C TRP A 392 -4.43 -7.68 -15.24
N ASP A 393 -5.39 -7.90 -16.15
CA ASP A 393 -6.83 -7.95 -15.81
C ASP A 393 -7.27 -9.31 -15.24
N PHE A 394 -6.52 -9.83 -14.27
CA PHE A 394 -6.84 -11.09 -13.60
C PHE A 394 -6.83 -10.94 -12.07
N SER A 395 -7.56 -11.81 -11.41
CA SER A 395 -7.58 -11.99 -9.96
C SER A 395 -7.24 -13.44 -9.62
N TRP A 396 -7.38 -13.83 -8.35
CA TRP A 396 -7.28 -15.23 -7.96
C TRP A 396 -8.40 -16.12 -8.53
N HIS A 397 -9.47 -15.53 -9.09
CA HIS A 397 -10.47 -16.30 -9.86
C HIS A 397 -9.83 -16.97 -11.06
N GLU A 398 -9.17 -16.20 -11.92
CA GLU A 398 -8.51 -16.67 -13.13
C GLU A 398 -7.35 -17.65 -12.81
N ILE A 399 -6.65 -17.45 -11.69
CA ILE A 399 -5.66 -18.43 -11.21
C ILE A 399 -6.37 -19.78 -10.91
N GLY A 400 -7.53 -19.76 -10.26
CA GLY A 400 -8.31 -20.96 -9.98
C GLY A 400 -8.85 -21.64 -11.24
N VAL A 401 -9.41 -20.88 -12.20
CA VAL A 401 -10.11 -21.46 -13.35
C VAL A 401 -9.24 -21.70 -14.59
N TYR A 402 -8.01 -21.17 -14.64
CA TYR A 402 -7.12 -21.34 -15.79
C TYR A 402 -5.73 -21.84 -15.41
N ASP A 403 -5.09 -21.27 -14.39
CA ASP A 403 -3.72 -21.65 -14.01
C ASP A 403 -3.69 -23.05 -13.40
N LEU A 404 -4.51 -23.31 -12.37
CA LEU A 404 -4.54 -24.61 -11.71
C LEU A 404 -4.92 -25.75 -12.67
N PRO A 405 -5.96 -25.64 -13.51
CA PRO A 405 -6.25 -26.62 -14.56
C PRO A 405 -5.06 -26.97 -15.45
N ALA A 406 -4.40 -25.95 -16.01
CA ALA A 406 -3.26 -26.14 -16.91
C ALA A 406 -2.07 -26.82 -16.23
N MET A 407 -1.79 -26.43 -14.97
CA MET A 407 -0.75 -27.06 -14.17
C MET A 407 -1.09 -28.52 -13.82
N ILE A 408 -2.30 -28.78 -13.34
CA ILE A 408 -2.75 -30.11 -12.91
C ILE A 408 -2.76 -31.08 -14.09
N ASP A 409 -3.30 -30.68 -15.24
CA ASP A 409 -3.33 -31.51 -16.45
C ASP A 409 -1.92 -31.88 -16.93
N TYR A 410 -1.02 -30.90 -16.89
CA TYR A 410 0.37 -31.14 -17.23
C TYR A 410 1.03 -32.13 -16.27
N ILE A 411 0.81 -31.97 -14.96
CA ILE A 411 1.37 -32.86 -13.93
C ILE A 411 0.82 -34.29 -14.09
N VAL A 412 -0.49 -34.46 -14.25
CA VAL A 412 -1.13 -35.77 -14.50
C VAL A 412 -0.52 -36.43 -15.73
N LYS A 413 -0.42 -35.68 -16.84
CA LYS A 413 0.17 -36.18 -18.09
C LYS A 413 1.64 -36.56 -17.94
N THR A 414 2.42 -35.76 -17.23
CA THR A 414 3.88 -35.94 -17.09
C THR A 414 4.22 -37.10 -16.16
N THR A 415 3.45 -37.25 -15.08
CA THR A 415 3.72 -38.25 -14.03
C THR A 415 2.98 -39.58 -14.24
N GLY A 416 1.93 -39.59 -15.06
CA GLY A 416 1.02 -40.71 -15.22
C GLY A 416 0.19 -41.01 -13.96
N ARG A 417 0.19 -40.12 -12.95
CA ARG A 417 -0.61 -40.26 -11.74
C ARG A 417 -1.97 -39.60 -11.95
N GLU A 418 -3.05 -40.33 -11.69
CA GLU A 418 -4.41 -39.79 -11.80
C GLU A 418 -4.74 -38.76 -10.72
N LYS A 419 -4.13 -38.89 -9.54
CA LYS A 419 -4.38 -38.04 -8.37
C LYS A 419 -3.10 -37.49 -7.76
N MET A 420 -3.22 -36.32 -7.16
CA MET A 420 -2.15 -35.66 -6.39
C MET A 420 -2.66 -35.07 -5.08
N PHE A 421 -1.77 -34.87 -4.12
CA PHE A 421 -2.04 -34.02 -2.96
C PHE A 421 -1.86 -32.56 -3.35
N TYR A 422 -2.80 -31.70 -2.94
CA TYR A 422 -2.67 -30.26 -3.08
C TYR A 422 -2.31 -29.64 -1.74
N LEU A 423 -1.27 -28.79 -1.71
CA LEU A 423 -0.90 -27.99 -0.56
C LEU A 423 -0.92 -26.52 -0.96
N GLY A 424 -1.80 -25.73 -0.36
CA GLY A 424 -1.93 -24.30 -0.67
C GLY A 424 -1.55 -23.45 0.52
N HIS A 425 -0.79 -22.37 0.30
CA HIS A 425 -0.60 -21.32 1.31
C HIS A 425 -1.38 -20.07 0.91
N SER A 426 -2.11 -19.47 1.86
CA SER A 426 -2.75 -18.16 1.65
C SER A 426 -3.62 -18.13 0.38
N GLN A 427 -3.35 -17.24 -0.59
CA GLN A 427 -4.07 -17.20 -1.89
C GLN A 427 -4.04 -18.53 -2.65
N GLY A 428 -3.02 -19.38 -2.47
CA GLY A 428 -2.99 -20.73 -3.03
C GLY A 428 -4.17 -21.58 -2.56
N THR A 429 -4.63 -21.39 -1.31
CA THR A 429 -5.87 -22.01 -0.82
C THR A 429 -7.11 -21.42 -1.48
N THR A 430 -7.15 -20.09 -1.65
CA THR A 430 -8.26 -19.38 -2.32
C THR A 430 -8.46 -19.90 -3.74
N ALA A 431 -7.36 -20.02 -4.49
CA ALA A 431 -7.39 -20.50 -5.87
C ALA A 431 -7.89 -21.95 -5.95
N PHE A 432 -7.49 -22.82 -5.01
CA PHE A 432 -8.00 -24.18 -4.92
C PHE A 432 -9.52 -24.21 -4.69
N PHE A 433 -10.03 -23.39 -3.77
CA PHE A 433 -11.46 -23.32 -3.49
C PHE A 433 -12.23 -22.85 -4.72
N VAL A 434 -11.76 -21.82 -5.44
CA VAL A 434 -12.36 -21.39 -6.71
C VAL A 434 -12.38 -22.53 -7.74
N MET A 435 -11.23 -23.15 -8.00
CA MET A 435 -11.15 -24.24 -8.97
C MET A 435 -12.15 -25.35 -8.61
N SER A 436 -12.20 -25.74 -7.34
CA SER A 436 -13.07 -26.84 -6.90
C SER A 436 -14.55 -26.51 -7.01
N THR A 437 -14.96 -25.26 -6.82
CA THR A 437 -16.38 -24.86 -6.95
C THR A 437 -16.80 -24.61 -8.39
N GLU A 438 -15.92 -24.01 -9.21
CA GLU A 438 -16.22 -23.60 -10.58
C GLU A 438 -15.94 -24.71 -11.60
N LEU A 439 -14.98 -25.59 -11.32
CA LEU A 439 -14.54 -26.69 -12.17
C LEU A 439 -14.57 -28.02 -11.38
N PRO A 440 -15.77 -28.52 -11.02
CA PRO A 440 -15.92 -29.72 -10.20
C PRO A 440 -15.26 -30.97 -10.82
N GLU A 441 -15.07 -30.99 -12.13
CA GLU A 441 -14.33 -32.03 -12.84
C GLU A 441 -12.85 -32.10 -12.45
N TYR A 442 -12.23 -31.08 -11.84
CA TYR A 442 -10.84 -31.20 -11.37
C TYR A 442 -10.72 -31.85 -9.99
N GLN A 443 -11.83 -31.93 -9.23
CA GLN A 443 -11.81 -32.50 -7.89
C GLN A 443 -11.37 -33.97 -7.87
N HIS A 444 -11.67 -34.76 -8.92
CA HIS A 444 -11.26 -36.18 -8.97
C HIS A 444 -9.76 -36.38 -9.16
N LYS A 445 -9.02 -35.34 -9.55
CA LYS A 445 -7.55 -35.34 -9.70
C LYS A 445 -6.83 -34.99 -8.40
N ILE A 446 -7.57 -34.68 -7.33
CA ILE A 446 -7.02 -34.29 -6.04
C ILE A 446 -7.37 -35.36 -5.00
N GLN A 447 -6.35 -35.94 -4.38
CA GLN A 447 -6.50 -36.95 -3.35
C GLN A 447 -6.97 -36.32 -2.03
N ALA A 448 -6.30 -35.25 -1.60
CA ALA A 448 -6.65 -34.43 -0.45
C ALA A 448 -6.01 -33.04 -0.57
N MET A 449 -6.60 -32.06 0.11
CA MET A 449 -6.14 -30.67 0.18
C MET A 449 -5.65 -30.33 1.59
N PHE A 450 -4.43 -29.79 1.70
CA PHE A 450 -3.87 -29.25 2.92
C PHE A 450 -3.76 -27.73 2.80
N ALA A 451 -4.65 -27.02 3.48
CA ALA A 451 -4.76 -25.57 3.40
C ALA A 451 -3.97 -24.91 4.55
N LEU A 452 -2.88 -24.23 4.23
CA LEU A 452 -2.00 -23.52 5.17
C LEU A 452 -2.39 -22.03 5.19
N ALA A 453 -2.78 -21.53 6.35
CA ALA A 453 -3.34 -20.17 6.49
C ALA A 453 -4.47 -19.88 5.47
N PRO A 454 -5.59 -20.63 5.51
CA PRO A 454 -6.62 -20.58 4.48
C PRO A 454 -7.36 -19.24 4.44
N VAL A 455 -7.49 -18.66 3.24
CA VAL A 455 -8.14 -17.35 3.03
C VAL A 455 -9.34 -17.50 2.09
N ALA A 456 -10.53 -17.67 2.64
CA ALA A 456 -11.80 -17.61 1.89
C ALA A 456 -12.65 -16.41 2.31
N TYR A 457 -12.66 -16.10 3.61
CA TYR A 457 -13.30 -14.93 4.20
C TYR A 457 -12.22 -14.00 4.74
N CYS A 458 -12.40 -12.69 4.55
CA CYS A 458 -11.50 -11.66 5.05
C CYS A 458 -12.24 -10.60 5.88
N SER A 459 -13.51 -10.82 6.23
CA SER A 459 -14.34 -9.81 6.93
C SER A 459 -13.81 -9.47 8.33
N ARG A 460 -13.16 -10.44 9.01
CA ARG A 460 -12.63 -10.28 10.37
C ARG A 460 -11.12 -10.09 10.41
N LEU A 461 -10.55 -9.73 9.26
CA LEU A 461 -9.14 -9.42 9.11
C LEU A 461 -8.77 -8.25 10.02
N ARG A 462 -7.79 -8.44 10.91
CA ARG A 462 -7.46 -7.49 11.99
C ARG A 462 -6.55 -6.35 11.54
N ASN A 463 -6.05 -6.38 10.31
CA ASN A 463 -5.19 -5.33 9.78
C ASN A 463 -5.99 -4.04 9.51
N PRO A 464 -5.75 -2.94 10.26
CA PRO A 464 -6.52 -1.71 10.12
C PRO A 464 -6.32 -1.03 8.77
N ILE A 465 -5.16 -1.23 8.12
CA ILE A 465 -4.86 -0.69 6.79
C ILE A 465 -5.81 -1.31 5.77
N PHE A 466 -5.90 -2.64 5.74
CA PHE A 466 -6.78 -3.32 4.77
C PHE A 466 -8.27 -3.06 5.04
N GLN A 467 -8.68 -2.96 6.31
CA GLN A 467 -10.06 -2.58 6.67
C GLN A 467 -10.43 -1.17 6.18
N PHE A 468 -9.50 -0.22 6.26
CA PHE A 468 -9.70 1.11 5.71
C PHE A 468 -9.79 1.06 4.17
N LEU A 469 -8.83 0.43 3.50
CA LEU A 469 -8.76 0.36 2.04
C LEU A 469 -9.97 -0.34 1.42
N ALA A 470 -10.50 -1.34 2.11
CA ALA A 470 -11.70 -2.05 1.70
C ALA A 470 -12.89 -1.11 1.48
N ARG A 471 -13.02 -0.03 2.25
CA ARG A 471 -14.12 0.94 2.11
C ARG A 471 -14.10 1.62 0.74
N PHE A 472 -12.91 1.90 0.23
CA PHE A 472 -12.64 2.64 -1.01
C PHE A 472 -12.26 1.74 -2.19
N SER A 473 -12.40 0.42 -2.07
CA SER A 473 -11.93 -0.56 -3.05
C SER A 473 -12.30 -0.23 -4.50
N ASN A 474 -13.55 0.17 -4.75
CA ASN A 474 -14.04 0.46 -6.11
C ASN A 474 -13.45 1.76 -6.68
N SER A 475 -13.35 2.80 -5.84
CA SER A 475 -12.74 4.08 -6.22
C SER A 475 -11.24 3.91 -6.45
N LEU A 476 -10.59 3.09 -5.64
CA LEU A 476 -9.17 2.78 -5.75
C LEU A 476 -8.87 1.97 -7.02
N ASP A 477 -9.67 0.95 -7.34
CA ASP A 477 -9.56 0.18 -8.58
C ASP A 477 -9.72 1.09 -9.81
N GLY A 478 -10.73 1.97 -9.79
CA GLY A 478 -10.95 2.95 -10.87
C GLY A 478 -9.78 3.92 -11.04
N LEU A 479 -9.24 4.44 -9.94
CA LEU A 479 -8.07 5.33 -9.96
C LEU A 479 -6.84 4.63 -10.51
N LEU A 480 -6.53 3.42 -10.02
CA LEU A 480 -5.39 2.62 -10.46
C LEU A 480 -5.40 2.36 -11.97
N LYS A 481 -6.56 1.95 -12.49
CA LYS A 481 -6.78 1.75 -13.92
C LYS A 481 -6.62 3.06 -14.71
N LEU A 482 -7.14 4.18 -14.18
CA LEU A 482 -7.03 5.49 -14.83
C LEU A 482 -5.58 5.95 -14.97
N ILE A 483 -4.75 5.74 -13.95
CA ILE A 483 -3.33 6.12 -13.95
C ILE A 483 -2.40 5.04 -14.52
N GLY A 484 -2.96 3.95 -15.07
CA GLY A 484 -2.21 2.91 -15.76
C GLY A 484 -1.41 1.97 -14.85
N ILE A 485 -1.74 1.90 -13.56
CA ILE A 485 -1.10 0.98 -12.60
C ILE A 485 -1.95 -0.29 -12.52
N TYR A 486 -1.50 -1.33 -13.21
CA TYR A 486 -2.17 -2.63 -13.25
C TYR A 486 -1.47 -3.71 -12.45
N GLU A 487 -0.21 -3.48 -12.09
CA GLU A 487 0.66 -4.44 -11.41
C GLU A 487 1.17 -3.90 -10.08
N PHE A 488 1.31 -4.78 -9.10
CA PHE A 488 2.18 -4.57 -7.95
C PHE A 488 3.60 -5.12 -8.26
N ALA A 489 4.43 -4.29 -8.89
CA ALA A 489 5.84 -4.58 -9.18
C ALA A 489 6.74 -3.77 -8.25
N PRO A 490 7.36 -4.37 -7.22
CA PRO A 490 8.43 -3.67 -6.52
C PRO A 490 9.64 -3.58 -7.47
N THR A 491 9.96 -2.39 -8.00
CA THR A 491 11.22 -2.20 -8.74
C THR A 491 12.38 -2.12 -7.76
N ASP A 492 13.60 -2.48 -8.18
CA ASP A 492 14.80 -2.40 -7.34
C ASP A 492 15.00 -1.00 -6.74
N GLU A 493 14.63 0.04 -7.48
CA GLU A 493 14.73 1.43 -7.04
C GLU A 493 13.63 1.80 -6.03
N MET A 494 12.42 1.26 -6.20
CA MET A 494 11.34 1.39 -5.23
C MET A 494 11.63 0.63 -3.93
N ILE A 495 12.21 -0.57 -4.01
CA ILE A 495 12.63 -1.34 -2.84
C ILE A 495 13.75 -0.59 -2.11
N LYS A 496 14.75 -0.08 -2.84
CA LYS A 496 15.85 0.72 -2.25
C LYS A 496 15.35 2.03 -1.63
N GLN A 497 14.40 2.73 -2.24
CA GLN A 497 13.80 3.95 -1.67
C GLN A 497 12.90 3.65 -0.48
N PHE A 498 12.09 2.59 -0.54
CA PHE A 498 11.26 2.13 0.57
C PHE A 498 12.12 1.68 1.76
N GLN A 499 13.19 0.93 1.51
CA GLN A 499 14.19 0.58 2.51
C GLN A 499 14.83 1.84 3.08
N LYS A 500 15.35 2.77 2.27
CA LYS A 500 15.92 4.03 2.78
C LYS A 500 14.94 4.87 3.61
N MET A 501 13.65 4.81 3.29
CA MET A 501 12.60 5.58 3.98
C MET A 501 12.14 4.93 5.28
N VAL A 502 11.97 3.61 5.30
CA VAL A 502 11.44 2.87 6.45
C VAL A 502 12.56 2.40 7.39
N CYS A 503 13.77 2.17 6.85
CA CYS A 503 14.98 1.65 7.50
C CYS A 503 16.06 2.69 7.79
N ALA A 504 15.73 3.98 7.77
CA ALA A 504 16.69 4.99 8.24
C ALA A 504 17.09 4.70 9.69
N GLU A 505 18.39 4.81 10.00
CA GLU A 505 18.89 4.73 11.38
C GLU A 505 18.06 5.70 12.26
N ASP A 506 17.58 5.19 13.39
CA ASP A 506 16.75 5.91 14.37
C ASP A 506 15.31 6.34 13.96
N ALA A 507 14.76 5.83 12.85
CA ALA A 507 13.35 6.04 12.52
C ALA A 507 12.39 5.38 13.54
N ILE A 508 11.23 5.99 13.85
CA ILE A 508 10.17 5.32 14.64
C ILE A 508 9.66 4.06 13.90
N THR A 509 9.87 4.01 12.58
CA THR A 509 9.61 2.87 11.71
C THR A 509 10.78 1.89 11.62
N GLN A 510 11.90 2.09 12.33
CA GLN A 510 13.03 1.17 12.32
C GLN A 510 12.64 -0.24 12.85
N PRO A 511 11.76 -0.38 13.86
CA PRO A 511 11.11 -1.66 14.18
C PRO A 511 10.15 -2.19 13.10
N LEU A 512 9.72 -1.35 12.14
CA LEU A 512 8.88 -1.70 10.98
C LEU A 512 9.73 -2.02 9.72
N CYS A 513 10.94 -1.48 9.62
CA CYS A 513 11.93 -1.77 8.56
C CYS A 513 12.29 -3.25 8.54
N ALA A 514 12.51 -3.81 9.72
CA ALA A 514 12.75 -5.22 9.89
C ALA A 514 11.49 -6.09 9.60
N ASN A 515 10.31 -5.46 9.48
CA ASN A 515 9.04 -6.10 9.77
C ASN A 515 7.87 -5.69 8.83
N LEU A 516 8.12 -5.26 7.57
CA LEU A 516 7.05 -5.09 6.57
C LEU A 516 6.23 -6.38 6.40
N LEU A 517 6.94 -7.52 6.44
CA LEU A 517 6.36 -8.86 6.45
C LEU A 517 5.42 -9.07 7.65
N PHE A 518 5.82 -8.68 8.86
CA PHE A 518 4.97 -8.84 10.05
C PHE A 518 3.80 -7.85 10.12
N LEU A 519 3.91 -6.66 9.52
CA LEU A 519 2.78 -5.72 9.42
C LEU A 519 1.62 -6.29 8.59
N ILE A 520 1.93 -7.16 7.63
CA ILE A 520 0.96 -7.83 6.77
C ILE A 520 0.52 -9.15 7.41
N ALA A 521 1.44 -9.90 8.00
CA ALA A 521 1.25 -11.29 8.43
C ALA A 521 0.86 -11.51 9.91
N GLY A 522 1.18 -10.56 10.79
CA GLY A 522 1.19 -10.73 12.25
C GLY A 522 2.61 -10.91 12.81
N PHE A 523 2.85 -10.56 14.08
CA PHE A 523 4.20 -10.50 14.67
C PHE A 523 4.67 -11.82 15.30
N ASP A 524 5.79 -12.38 14.84
CA ASP A 524 6.50 -13.49 15.49
C ASP A 524 8.02 -13.40 15.36
N LYS A 525 8.65 -12.54 16.18
CA LYS A 525 10.12 -12.40 16.17
C LYS A 525 10.83 -13.69 16.57
N ASP A 526 10.22 -14.50 17.44
CA ASP A 526 10.86 -15.67 18.02
C ASP A 526 11.06 -16.76 16.96
N GLN A 527 10.07 -16.95 16.08
CA GLN A 527 10.12 -17.94 14.99
C GLN A 527 10.80 -17.43 13.72
N LEU A 528 11.02 -16.13 13.55
CA LEU A 528 11.75 -15.62 12.39
C LEU A 528 13.25 -15.91 12.48
N ASN A 529 13.77 -16.60 11.46
CA ASN A 529 15.21 -16.74 11.27
C ASN A 529 15.77 -15.52 10.55
N THR A 530 16.45 -14.62 11.28
CA THR A 530 16.96 -13.36 10.75
C THR A 530 18.04 -13.55 9.68
N THR A 531 18.73 -14.70 9.67
CA THR A 531 19.73 -15.01 8.62
C THR A 531 19.10 -15.30 7.26
N LEU A 532 17.81 -15.64 7.19
CA LEU A 532 17.09 -15.87 5.94
C LEU A 532 16.50 -14.57 5.35
N LEU A 533 16.46 -13.48 6.11
CA LEU A 533 15.81 -12.23 5.68
C LEU A 533 16.33 -11.65 4.36
N PRO A 534 17.65 -11.62 4.09
CA PRO A 534 18.16 -11.14 2.81
C PRO A 534 17.59 -11.94 1.63
N LEU A 535 17.56 -13.27 1.76
CA LEU A 535 17.06 -14.17 0.73
C LEU A 535 15.52 -14.07 0.59
N ILE A 536 14.79 -13.86 1.69
CA ILE A 536 13.34 -13.62 1.65
C ILE A 536 13.03 -12.33 0.90
N ILE A 537 13.73 -11.23 1.20
CA ILE A 537 13.51 -9.92 0.58
C ILE A 537 13.87 -9.93 -0.91
N GLU A 538 14.87 -10.71 -1.30
CA GLU A 538 15.24 -10.90 -2.71
C GLU A 538 14.13 -11.60 -3.52
N HIS A 539 13.44 -12.56 -2.91
CA HIS A 539 12.42 -13.37 -3.59
C HIS A 539 10.97 -12.91 -3.38
N VAL A 540 10.71 -11.99 -2.43
CA VAL A 540 9.38 -11.50 -2.07
C VAL A 540 9.42 -9.99 -1.88
N PRO A 541 8.55 -9.20 -2.55
CA PRO A 541 7.41 -9.62 -3.36
C PRO A 541 7.80 -10.12 -4.76
N ALA A 542 7.16 -11.19 -5.22
CA ALA A 542 7.41 -11.77 -6.55
C ALA A 542 6.51 -11.19 -7.66
N GLY A 543 5.63 -10.23 -7.35
CA GLY A 543 4.70 -9.61 -8.30
C GLY A 543 3.27 -10.19 -8.26
N ALA A 544 2.28 -9.34 -8.53
CA ALA A 544 0.86 -9.69 -8.61
C ALA A 544 0.06 -8.63 -9.38
N ALA A 545 -1.11 -8.99 -9.92
CA ALA A 545 -2.06 -8.02 -10.45
C ALA A 545 -2.69 -7.19 -9.31
N THR A 546 -2.86 -5.88 -9.53
CA THR A 546 -3.60 -5.00 -8.62
C THR A 546 -5.03 -5.50 -8.39
N LYS A 547 -5.66 -6.08 -9.41
CA LYS A 547 -7.00 -6.65 -9.34
C LYS A 547 -7.11 -7.81 -8.34
N GLN A 548 -6.05 -8.57 -8.06
CA GLN A 548 -6.05 -9.55 -6.97
C GLN A 548 -6.24 -8.88 -5.60
N ILE A 549 -5.51 -7.79 -5.36
CA ILE A 549 -5.60 -7.00 -4.12
C ILE A 549 -7.00 -6.39 -4.02
N MET A 550 -7.50 -5.78 -5.10
CA MET A 550 -8.86 -5.20 -5.14
C MET A 550 -9.92 -6.25 -4.85
N HIS A 551 -9.77 -7.48 -5.36
CA HIS A 551 -10.70 -8.57 -5.10
C HIS A 551 -10.74 -8.93 -3.60
N TYR A 552 -9.59 -9.04 -2.94
CA TYR A 552 -9.57 -9.25 -1.48
C TYR A 552 -10.18 -8.09 -0.70
N LEU A 553 -9.90 -6.84 -1.08
CA LEU A 553 -10.52 -5.67 -0.48
C LEU A 553 -12.06 -5.69 -0.60
N GLN A 554 -12.60 -6.20 -1.73
CA GLN A 554 -14.03 -6.41 -1.90
C GLN A 554 -14.59 -7.49 -0.96
N LEU A 555 -13.82 -8.55 -0.67
CA LEU A 555 -14.22 -9.57 0.31
C LEU A 555 -14.25 -8.99 1.72
N ILE A 556 -13.26 -8.18 2.11
CA ILE A 556 -13.24 -7.47 3.39
C ILE A 556 -14.48 -6.58 3.52
N LYS A 557 -14.80 -5.79 2.47
CA LYS A 557 -15.99 -4.92 2.43
C LYS A 557 -17.32 -5.69 2.48
N SER A 558 -17.33 -6.96 2.08
CA SER A 558 -18.57 -7.74 1.96
C SER A 558 -19.18 -8.17 3.29
N GLY A 559 -18.43 -8.01 4.40
CA GLY A 559 -18.88 -8.25 5.76
C GLY A 559 -18.49 -7.10 6.70
N SER A 560 -18.71 -7.30 8.00
CA SER A 560 -18.30 -6.38 9.08
C SER A 560 -17.80 -7.20 10.27
N ILE A 561 -17.43 -6.53 11.37
CA ILE A 561 -17.05 -7.22 12.63
C ILE A 561 -18.15 -8.19 13.11
N ILE A 562 -19.42 -7.90 12.80
CA ILE A 562 -20.60 -8.66 13.28
C ILE A 562 -21.26 -9.48 12.15
N ILE A 563 -21.04 -9.12 10.88
CA ILE A 563 -21.65 -9.78 9.72
C ILE A 563 -20.58 -10.55 8.95
N SER A 564 -20.76 -11.86 8.83
CA SER A 564 -19.89 -12.71 8.00
C SER A 564 -19.73 -12.16 6.58
N GLY A 565 -18.47 -12.09 6.13
CA GLY A 565 -18.12 -11.80 4.75
C GLY A 565 -18.64 -12.84 3.78
N LYS A 566 -18.54 -12.54 2.49
CA LYS A 566 -18.99 -13.41 1.40
C LYS A 566 -17.79 -13.79 0.56
N PHE A 567 -17.53 -15.09 0.42
CA PHE A 567 -16.61 -15.59 -0.59
C PHE A 567 -17.32 -15.61 -1.96
N ARG A 568 -16.92 -14.74 -2.88
CA ARG A 568 -17.65 -14.45 -4.13
C ARG A 568 -16.71 -13.96 -5.23
N GLN A 569 -17.18 -13.97 -6.48
CA GLN A 569 -16.45 -13.44 -7.63
C GLN A 569 -16.28 -11.90 -7.57
N TYR A 570 -15.44 -11.37 -8.47
CA TYR A 570 -15.05 -9.95 -8.48
C TYR A 570 -16.25 -9.04 -8.75
N ASP A 571 -16.39 -7.97 -7.97
CA ASP A 571 -17.44 -6.98 -8.16
C ASP A 571 -17.00 -5.90 -9.16
N TYR A 572 -17.50 -5.97 -10.39
CA TYR A 572 -17.14 -5.02 -11.46
C TYR A 572 -17.99 -3.75 -11.49
N SER A 573 -18.88 -3.54 -10.51
CA SER A 573 -20.01 -2.59 -10.49
C SER A 573 -21.32 -3.14 -11.06
N LEU A 574 -22.45 -2.50 -10.73
CA LEU A 574 -23.81 -2.96 -11.05
C LEU A 574 -24.01 -3.32 -12.53
N ILE A 575 -23.63 -2.42 -13.45
CA ILE A 575 -23.86 -2.59 -14.88
C ILE A 575 -22.92 -3.66 -15.44
N THR A 576 -21.63 -3.59 -15.08
CA THR A 576 -20.65 -4.56 -15.57
C THR A 576 -20.89 -5.96 -15.00
N ASN A 577 -21.39 -6.08 -13.77
CA ASN A 577 -21.85 -7.34 -13.20
C ASN A 577 -23.05 -7.90 -13.98
N LEU A 578 -24.03 -7.06 -14.34
CA LEU A 578 -25.17 -7.52 -15.15
C LEU A 578 -24.70 -8.08 -16.50
N ILE A 579 -23.73 -7.42 -17.14
CA ILE A 579 -23.15 -7.88 -18.41
C ILE A 579 -22.33 -9.17 -18.24
N LYS A 580 -21.50 -9.27 -17.19
CA LYS A 580 -20.60 -10.42 -16.98
C LYS A 580 -21.28 -11.63 -16.36
N TYR A 581 -22.24 -11.42 -15.47
CA TYR A 581 -22.83 -12.45 -14.60
C TYR A 581 -24.34 -12.63 -14.79
N GLY A 582 -25.00 -11.78 -15.60
CA GLY A 582 -26.46 -11.77 -15.70
C GLY A 582 -27.16 -11.29 -14.43
N THR A 583 -26.42 -10.81 -13.42
CA THR A 583 -26.95 -10.39 -12.12
C THR A 583 -26.23 -9.13 -11.62
N PHE A 584 -26.92 -8.29 -10.85
CA PHE A 584 -26.34 -7.03 -10.35
C PHE A 584 -25.23 -7.22 -9.30
N ARG A 585 -25.13 -8.40 -8.69
CA ARG A 585 -24.16 -8.73 -7.66
C ARG A 585 -23.37 -9.95 -8.10
N PRO A 586 -22.05 -10.00 -7.87
CA PRO A 586 -21.26 -11.16 -8.25
C PRO A 586 -21.74 -12.43 -7.52
N PRO A 587 -21.72 -13.59 -8.20
CA PRO A 587 -22.11 -14.88 -7.62
C PRO A 587 -21.15 -15.30 -6.50
N LYS A 588 -21.68 -16.02 -5.51
CA LYS A 588 -20.89 -16.65 -4.44
C LYS A 588 -20.27 -17.95 -4.92
N TYR A 589 -19.10 -18.29 -4.40
CA TYR A 589 -18.55 -19.63 -4.55
C TYR A 589 -19.22 -20.55 -3.52
N ASP A 590 -19.79 -21.65 -3.99
CA ASP A 590 -20.50 -22.62 -3.16
C ASP A 590 -19.54 -23.69 -2.64
N LEU A 591 -18.93 -23.44 -1.48
CA LEU A 591 -17.97 -24.34 -0.83
C LEU A 591 -18.56 -25.70 -0.47
N GLY A 592 -19.90 -25.81 -0.38
CA GLY A 592 -20.60 -27.07 -0.18
C GLY A 592 -20.44 -28.05 -1.35
N LYS A 593 -20.05 -27.57 -2.53
CA LYS A 593 -19.75 -28.40 -3.71
C LYS A 593 -18.39 -29.09 -3.65
N ILE A 594 -17.52 -28.74 -2.69
CA ILE A 594 -16.19 -29.31 -2.56
C ILE A 594 -16.29 -30.69 -1.90
N LYS A 595 -16.04 -31.74 -2.68
CA LYS A 595 -16.03 -33.15 -2.26
C LYS A 595 -14.63 -33.66 -1.92
N VAL A 596 -13.59 -32.92 -2.28
CA VAL A 596 -12.20 -33.25 -1.90
C VAL A 596 -12.06 -33.15 -0.38
N PRO A 597 -11.42 -34.11 0.31
CA PRO A 597 -11.10 -33.98 1.73
C PRO A 597 -10.18 -32.77 1.98
N VAL A 598 -10.62 -31.80 2.78
CA VAL A 598 -9.85 -30.57 3.09
C VAL A 598 -9.41 -30.55 4.55
N SER A 599 -8.10 -30.47 4.80
CA SER A 599 -7.50 -30.22 6.12
C SER A 599 -7.11 -28.74 6.23
N LEU A 600 -7.65 -28.04 7.22
CA LEU A 600 -7.39 -26.61 7.46
C LEU A 600 -6.31 -26.44 8.54
N HIS A 601 -5.22 -25.74 8.26
CA HIS A 601 -4.13 -25.46 9.20
C HIS A 601 -4.04 -23.95 9.43
N TYR A 602 -4.23 -23.51 10.67
CA TYR A 602 -4.37 -22.08 11.03
C TYR A 602 -3.71 -21.77 12.37
N SER A 603 -3.56 -20.48 12.70
CA SER A 603 -2.95 -20.02 13.95
C SER A 603 -3.69 -18.82 14.55
N THR A 604 -3.50 -18.57 15.85
CA THR A 604 -4.21 -17.49 16.56
C THR A 604 -3.68 -16.08 16.29
N ASN A 605 -2.44 -15.96 15.82
CA ASN A 605 -1.78 -14.68 15.53
C ASN A 605 -1.62 -14.42 14.03
N ASP A 606 -2.34 -15.15 13.18
CA ASP A 606 -2.46 -14.84 11.77
C ASP A 606 -3.38 -13.63 11.57
N TRP A 607 -2.84 -12.55 11.02
CA TRP A 607 -3.57 -11.29 10.81
C TRP A 607 -4.41 -11.27 9.54
N LEU A 608 -4.21 -12.24 8.63
CA LEU A 608 -4.92 -12.37 7.36
C LEU A 608 -5.96 -13.48 7.38
N ALA A 609 -5.62 -14.66 7.91
CA ALA A 609 -6.51 -15.80 8.06
C ALA A 609 -7.02 -15.91 9.51
N HIS A 610 -7.96 -15.03 9.87
CA HIS A 610 -8.50 -14.97 11.23
C HIS A 610 -9.19 -16.28 11.64
N VAL A 611 -9.03 -16.70 12.90
CA VAL A 611 -9.62 -17.95 13.45
C VAL A 611 -11.11 -18.09 13.12
N ASP A 612 -11.91 -17.07 13.39
CA ASP A 612 -13.35 -17.18 13.12
C ASP A 612 -13.69 -17.28 11.62
N ASP A 613 -12.87 -16.72 10.72
CA ASP A 613 -13.00 -16.85 9.26
C ASP A 613 -12.67 -18.29 8.83
N VAL A 614 -11.69 -18.93 9.48
CA VAL A 614 -11.39 -20.37 9.29
C VAL A 614 -12.51 -21.24 9.85
N ASP A 615 -13.09 -20.89 11.00
CA ASP A 615 -14.23 -21.60 11.59
C ASP A 615 -15.49 -21.52 10.70
N GLN A 616 -15.70 -20.38 10.05
CA GLN A 616 -16.77 -20.25 9.06
C GLN A 616 -16.50 -21.11 7.82
N LEU A 617 -15.27 -21.07 7.31
CA LEU A 617 -14.85 -21.90 6.19
C LEU A 617 -15.07 -23.40 6.47
N GLU A 618 -14.67 -23.90 7.63
CA GLU A 618 -14.89 -25.30 8.01
C GLU A 618 -16.38 -25.69 7.95
N LYS A 619 -17.28 -24.80 8.41
CA LYS A 619 -18.74 -25.05 8.45
C LYS A 619 -19.37 -25.06 7.06
N GLU A 620 -18.83 -24.31 6.11
CA GLU A 620 -19.38 -24.20 4.75
C GLU A 620 -18.77 -25.22 3.77
N LEU A 621 -17.67 -25.89 4.14
CA LEU A 621 -17.04 -26.92 3.29
C LEU A 621 -17.91 -28.18 3.17
N GLY A 622 -17.99 -28.74 1.96
CA GLY A 622 -18.72 -29.98 1.69
C GLY A 622 -18.06 -31.25 2.26
N ASN A 623 -16.72 -31.27 2.40
CA ASN A 623 -15.97 -32.41 2.93
C ASN A 623 -14.74 -31.98 3.78
N PRO A 624 -14.96 -31.37 4.96
CA PRO A 624 -13.87 -31.01 5.86
C PRO A 624 -13.30 -32.27 6.54
N LEU A 625 -12.01 -32.54 6.36
CA LEU A 625 -11.28 -33.55 7.13
C LEU A 625 -11.07 -33.10 8.59
N GLY A 626 -11.08 -31.78 8.81
CA GLY A 626 -10.97 -31.11 10.09
C GLY A 626 -10.02 -29.93 10.04
N LYS A 627 -9.88 -29.25 11.18
CA LYS A 627 -8.93 -28.14 11.36
C LYS A 627 -7.87 -28.42 12.42
N PHE A 628 -6.68 -27.87 12.21
CA PHE A 628 -5.54 -27.96 13.10
C PHE A 628 -5.06 -26.56 13.47
N LEU A 629 -5.20 -26.21 14.75
CA LEU A 629 -4.59 -25.02 15.31
C LEU A 629 -3.13 -25.31 15.62
N VAL A 630 -2.21 -24.57 14.99
CA VAL A 630 -0.77 -24.68 15.27
C VAL A 630 -0.54 -24.36 16.76
N PRO A 631 0.13 -25.23 17.54
CA PRO A 631 0.25 -25.11 18.99
C PRO A 631 1.31 -24.07 19.41
N TYR A 632 1.33 -22.91 18.77
CA TYR A 632 2.23 -21.81 19.08
C TYR A 632 1.50 -20.47 18.95
N LYS A 633 1.28 -19.79 20.09
CA LYS A 633 0.36 -18.64 20.17
C LYS A 633 0.74 -17.47 19.25
N LYS A 634 2.05 -17.27 19.01
CA LYS A 634 2.56 -16.17 18.17
C LYS A 634 2.68 -16.53 16.69
N PHE A 635 2.45 -17.79 16.32
CA PHE A 635 2.61 -18.25 14.93
C PHE A 635 1.72 -17.41 14.01
N ASN A 636 2.32 -16.76 13.02
CA ASN A 636 1.69 -15.79 12.12
C ASN A 636 1.52 -16.36 10.70
N HIS A 637 1.06 -15.53 9.76
CA HIS A 637 0.75 -15.95 8.40
C HIS A 637 1.94 -16.47 7.58
N LEU A 638 3.16 -16.00 7.85
CA LEU A 638 4.39 -16.36 7.12
C LEU A 638 5.16 -17.50 7.78
N ASP A 639 4.90 -17.75 9.06
CA ASP A 639 5.50 -18.85 9.81
C ASP A 639 5.16 -20.22 9.22
N PHE A 640 4.05 -20.34 8.48
CA PHE A 640 3.70 -21.50 7.66
C PHE A 640 4.77 -21.87 6.61
N MET A 641 5.69 -20.97 6.28
CA MET A 641 6.79 -21.16 5.34
C MET A 641 8.17 -21.03 6.00
N TRP A 642 8.33 -20.08 6.94
CA TRP A 642 9.65 -19.62 7.38
C TRP A 642 9.91 -19.70 8.89
N ALA A 643 8.99 -20.26 9.68
CA ALA A 643 9.25 -20.45 11.11
C ALA A 643 10.42 -21.40 11.36
N LYS A 644 11.25 -21.08 12.36
CA LYS A 644 12.38 -21.92 12.78
C LYS A 644 11.96 -23.35 13.08
N ASP A 645 10.82 -23.52 13.74
CA ASP A 645 10.32 -24.81 14.21
C ASP A 645 9.11 -25.29 13.37
N VAL A 646 8.98 -24.81 12.12
CA VAL A 646 7.83 -25.10 11.26
C VAL A 646 7.61 -26.61 11.04
N LYS A 647 8.70 -27.39 11.02
CA LYS A 647 8.63 -28.83 10.78
C LYS A 647 7.94 -29.55 11.92
N GLU A 648 8.35 -29.25 13.14
CA GLU A 648 7.83 -29.82 14.39
C GLU A 648 6.40 -29.32 14.66
N LEU A 649 6.17 -28.02 14.48
CA LEU A 649 4.90 -27.38 14.78
C LEU A 649 3.80 -27.72 13.77
N LEU A 650 4.15 -28.02 12.51
CA LEU A 650 3.19 -28.14 11.42
C LEU A 650 3.48 -29.27 10.42
N TYR A 651 4.67 -29.31 9.79
CA TYR A 651 4.86 -30.21 8.62
C TYR A 651 4.82 -31.69 8.98
N ASN A 652 5.33 -32.10 10.14
CA ASN A 652 5.21 -33.49 10.61
C ASN A 652 3.74 -33.93 10.74
N LYS A 653 2.85 -33.02 11.15
CA LYS A 653 1.41 -33.30 11.21
C LYS A 653 0.81 -33.50 9.83
N ILE A 654 1.19 -32.66 8.86
CA ILE A 654 0.73 -32.77 7.46
C ILE A 654 1.18 -34.10 6.87
N LEU A 655 2.46 -34.45 6.98
CA LEU A 655 3.00 -35.73 6.49
C LEU A 655 2.24 -36.92 7.08
N ASN A 656 2.01 -36.94 8.40
CA ASN A 656 1.24 -37.99 9.07
C ASN A 656 -0.23 -38.07 8.63
N LEU A 657 -0.82 -36.97 8.16
CA LEU A 657 -2.17 -36.98 7.60
C LEU A 657 -2.16 -37.46 6.15
N MET A 658 -1.15 -37.10 5.37
CA MET A 658 -0.98 -37.55 3.98
C MET A 658 -0.86 -39.07 3.87
N THR A 659 -0.24 -39.75 4.85
CA THR A 659 -0.12 -41.23 4.86
C THR A 659 -1.45 -41.96 5.10
N ARG A 660 -2.56 -41.26 5.36
CA ARG A 660 -3.89 -41.87 5.53
C ARG A 660 -4.61 -42.11 4.20
N PHE A 661 -4.03 -41.64 3.11
CA PHE A 661 -4.54 -41.69 1.75
C PHE A 661 -3.62 -42.53 0.88
#